data_AF-A0A7L0HWZ6-F1
#
_entry.id   AF-A0A7L0HWZ6-F1
#
_cell.length_a   1.000
_cell.length_b   1.000
_cell.length_c   1.000
_cell.angle_alpha   90.00
_cell.angle_beta   90.00
_cell.angle_gamma   90.00
#
_symmetry.space_group_name_H-M   'P 1'
#
loop_
_entity.id
_entity.type
_entity.pdbx_description
1 polymer ?
#
loop_
_entity_poly.entity_id
_entity_poly.type
_entity_poly.pdbx_seq_one_letter_code
_entity_poly.pdbx_strand_id
1 'polypeptide(L)'
;GALAEMAVHTAAVLLCVQSPVLQPLRNLAFQPHYMQKVPAQGSTILTVLKSGFFKACPNGHVCFIGECGLPMEMSSCIDCGVRIGGQNHKPVTGFQQFQSNEDRTQTGHILGDVKHRKTGVSDRDMSPVVFMLMRLLTHLAMLLGATKDPESLQKIIKPLVPNSVSFLQQHIQQDLVQLTRILGKSVDETVNTLHLILSSLLKDTRQHPGQWPVQFSAVLSTKEERNKWEKIVANTIIAPELEDLDKKLLKLNRQIQEDERISSNPIVKIVYGDPATFLSQLPKDSHVHHSKMWSCRKKISVENLGHVVQQKNAKDTVPLLWKFLQMEPELRLVKFLPEILALQRDLVRRFQNTTDVRRCSIRDFLKEPLSDVMRDLLQRRVNVFLSVWNKLRSSLDTNGEIKLPKGYCKADLTLDSELEVLLPRRQGLGLCSTALASYLIALHNNCIHSVNKHIKEDDGYSIGASEVADLHLISYEVERDLIPLILSNCQYSMEKGGETLQDFDLERIQQQVISKLLQGKPLITPKGIPTLVYRHDRNCEQLFNDVRDKVAQSALPSSVMNMISGELQSYSDACDALSVTEITLGFLAMAGENPEMLLADYIQNVLQMGDQTNPHVLQALKRCQLKHSIALWQLLSTHKSEQLLRLRRDPFVDISPAYKEELTAEIAKLLNTFLVHSRLETFLQELHEMIVLKLRHVRAVQEHNPKWSLKESFLPYLDEKRSELAPELEEMFPDEIQLSHATETWKAAALFKR
;
A
#
# COMPACT_ATOMS: atom_id res chain seq x y z
N GLY A 1 3.49 -6.53 -39.96
CA GLY A 1 4.31 -7.71 -40.28
C GLY A 1 4.55 -8.52 -39.03
N ALA A 2 5.57 -8.15 -38.24
CA ALA A 2 6.09 -8.92 -37.10
C ALA A 2 5.04 -9.61 -36.20
N LEU A 3 3.99 -8.90 -35.73
CA LEU A 3 2.96 -9.53 -34.91
C LEU A 3 2.26 -10.70 -35.61
N ALA A 4 1.90 -10.52 -36.88
CA ALA A 4 1.24 -11.57 -37.66
C ALA A 4 2.19 -12.76 -37.87
N GLU A 5 3.47 -12.50 -38.15
CA GLU A 5 4.50 -13.54 -38.29
C GLU A 5 4.66 -14.36 -37.00
N MET A 6 4.75 -13.69 -35.85
CA MET A 6 4.83 -14.35 -34.53
C MET A 6 3.57 -15.15 -34.23
N ALA A 7 2.38 -14.61 -34.54
CA ALA A 7 1.12 -15.32 -34.32
C ALA A 7 0.98 -16.54 -35.24
N VAL A 8 1.35 -16.41 -36.51
CA VAL A 8 1.34 -17.52 -37.49
C VAL A 8 2.33 -18.61 -37.08
N HIS A 9 3.55 -18.25 -36.71
CA HIS A 9 4.54 -19.21 -36.24
C HIS A 9 4.08 -19.92 -34.96
N THR A 10 3.51 -19.17 -34.01
CA THR A 10 2.90 -19.72 -32.80
C THR A 10 1.79 -20.72 -33.14
N ALA A 11 0.88 -20.35 -34.05
CA ALA A 11 -0.19 -21.23 -34.50
C ALA A 11 0.35 -22.52 -35.15
N ALA A 12 1.37 -22.39 -36.00
CA ALA A 12 2.02 -23.53 -36.65
C ALA A 12 2.63 -24.49 -35.62
N VAL A 13 3.36 -23.98 -34.63
CA VAL A 13 3.93 -24.80 -33.54
C VAL A 13 2.83 -25.50 -32.74
N LEU A 14 1.78 -24.76 -32.33
CA LEU A 14 0.69 -25.32 -31.53
C LEU A 14 -0.14 -26.37 -32.30
N LEU A 15 -0.22 -26.29 -33.62
CA LEU A 15 -0.91 -27.29 -34.46
C LEU A 15 -0.03 -28.51 -34.75
N CYS A 16 1.27 -28.31 -35.02
CA CYS A 16 2.16 -29.37 -35.49
C CYS A 16 2.81 -30.18 -34.37
N VAL A 17 3.05 -29.60 -33.19
CA VAL A 17 3.81 -30.26 -32.10
C VAL A 17 2.87 -30.93 -31.10
N GLN A 18 2.84 -32.26 -31.08
CA GLN A 18 2.07 -32.99 -30.06
C GLN A 18 2.87 -33.15 -28.75
N SER A 19 2.82 -32.11 -27.90
CA SER A 19 3.39 -32.13 -26.55
C SER A 19 2.33 -31.77 -25.49
N PRO A 20 2.21 -32.53 -24.39
CA PRO A 20 1.32 -32.18 -23.29
C PRO A 20 1.64 -30.81 -22.65
N VAL A 21 2.90 -30.36 -22.73
CA VAL A 21 3.34 -29.06 -22.18
C VAL A 21 2.73 -27.88 -22.93
N LEU A 22 2.44 -28.06 -24.22
CA LEU A 22 1.82 -27.04 -25.07
C LEU A 22 0.28 -27.06 -25.01
N GLN A 23 -0.32 -28.08 -24.39
CA GLN A 23 -1.78 -28.23 -24.38
C GLN A 23 -2.52 -27.03 -23.76
N PRO A 24 -2.06 -26.40 -22.66
CA PRO A 24 -2.70 -25.19 -22.15
C PRO A 24 -2.71 -24.03 -23.15
N LEU A 25 -1.59 -23.80 -23.86
CA LEU A 25 -1.50 -22.76 -24.89
C LEU A 25 -2.36 -23.10 -26.12
N ARG A 26 -2.43 -24.38 -26.49
CA ARG A 26 -3.32 -24.87 -27.56
C ARG A 26 -4.79 -24.62 -27.21
N ASN A 27 -5.19 -24.87 -25.97
CA ASN A 27 -6.54 -24.61 -25.50
C ASN A 27 -6.84 -23.10 -25.53
N LEU A 28 -5.91 -22.24 -25.08
CA LEU A 28 -6.08 -20.79 -25.21
C LEU A 28 -6.22 -20.32 -26.67
N ALA A 29 -5.50 -20.94 -27.60
CA ALA A 29 -5.49 -20.55 -29.02
C ALA A 29 -6.68 -21.08 -29.83
N PHE A 30 -7.17 -22.29 -29.54
CA PHE A 30 -8.15 -22.96 -30.41
C PHE A 30 -9.40 -23.46 -29.69
N GLN A 31 -9.39 -23.56 -28.36
CA GLN A 31 -10.53 -24.01 -27.54
C GLN A 31 -10.68 -23.20 -26.24
N PRO A 32 -10.81 -21.86 -26.33
CA PRO A 32 -10.71 -21.00 -25.15
C PRO A 32 -11.84 -21.18 -24.14
N HIS A 33 -12.98 -21.74 -24.55
CA HIS A 33 -14.08 -22.05 -23.63
C HIS A 33 -13.66 -22.99 -22.48
N TYR A 34 -12.66 -23.87 -22.68
CA TYR A 34 -12.13 -24.71 -21.60
C TYR A 34 -11.27 -23.92 -20.61
N MET A 35 -10.73 -22.76 -20.98
CA MET A 35 -9.75 -22.00 -20.20
C MET A 35 -10.37 -20.88 -19.33
N GLN A 36 -11.69 -20.84 -19.17
CA GLN A 36 -12.38 -19.76 -18.44
C GLN A 36 -12.11 -19.71 -16.93
N LYS A 37 -11.66 -20.82 -16.33
CA LYS A 37 -11.41 -20.95 -14.88
C LYS A 37 -9.92 -20.96 -14.49
N VAL A 38 -9.02 -20.59 -15.40
CA VAL A 38 -7.57 -20.62 -15.14
C VAL A 38 -7.20 -19.60 -14.04
N PRO A 39 -6.39 -19.94 -13.03
CA PRO A 39 -5.86 -19.00 -12.04
C PRO A 39 -5.08 -17.87 -12.70
N ALA A 40 -5.18 -16.65 -12.17
CA ALA A 40 -4.79 -15.46 -12.92
C ALA A 40 -3.34 -15.43 -13.40
N GLN A 41 -3.12 -14.95 -14.63
CA GLN A 41 -1.78 -14.76 -15.20
C GLN A 41 -1.14 -13.39 -14.84
N GLY A 42 -1.74 -12.68 -13.88
CA GLY A 42 -1.18 -11.47 -13.27
C GLY A 42 -0.16 -11.81 -12.18
N SER A 43 0.92 -11.02 -12.11
CA SER A 43 1.88 -11.03 -11.00
C SER A 43 1.19 -10.52 -9.74
N THR A 44 0.84 -11.42 -8.82
CA THR A 44 0.52 -11.04 -7.44
C THR A 44 1.79 -11.15 -6.59
N ILE A 45 2.33 -9.98 -6.26
CA ILE A 45 3.09 -9.62 -5.05
C ILE A 45 3.11 -10.67 -3.93
N LEU A 46 3.94 -11.73 -3.95
CA LEU A 46 3.99 -12.68 -2.82
C LEU A 46 5.40 -13.02 -2.35
N THR A 47 6.44 -12.43 -2.94
CA THR A 47 7.81 -12.87 -2.62
C THR A 47 8.86 -11.76 -2.65
N VAL A 48 8.82 -10.82 -1.69
CA VAL A 48 10.05 -10.15 -1.17
C VAL A 48 10.01 -9.87 0.36
N LEU A 49 8.86 -9.94 1.04
CA LEU A 49 8.79 -9.76 2.51
C LEU A 49 8.58 -11.06 3.31
N LYS A 50 9.02 -12.21 2.80
CA LYS A 50 8.98 -13.49 3.57
C LYS A 50 10.20 -13.72 4.46
N SER A 51 11.17 -12.81 4.48
CA SER A 51 12.31 -12.86 5.41
C SER A 51 12.14 -11.96 6.64
N GLY A 52 10.89 -11.58 6.97
CA GLY A 52 10.55 -11.00 8.27
C GLY A 52 9.76 -12.01 9.09
N PHE A 53 10.13 -12.21 10.35
CA PHE A 53 9.43 -13.14 11.22
C PHE A 53 8.22 -12.45 11.84
N PHE A 54 7.07 -12.57 11.18
CA PHE A 54 5.85 -11.90 11.61
C PHE A 54 4.99 -12.81 12.48
N LYS A 55 4.56 -12.30 13.64
CA LYS A 55 3.57 -12.94 14.51
C LYS A 55 2.38 -12.03 14.73
N ALA A 56 1.20 -12.61 14.88
CA ALA A 56 0.00 -11.89 15.22
C ALA A 56 -0.14 -11.81 16.75
N CYS A 57 -0.50 -10.63 17.25
CA CYS A 57 -1.05 -10.52 18.60
C CYS A 57 -2.37 -11.33 18.70
N PRO A 58 -2.88 -11.58 19.92
CA PRO A 58 -4.15 -12.27 20.13
C PRO A 58 -5.33 -11.63 19.36
N ASN A 59 -5.24 -10.33 19.06
CA ASN A 59 -6.24 -9.57 18.31
C ASN A 59 -5.96 -9.49 16.80
N GLY A 60 -5.01 -10.27 16.26
CA GLY A 60 -4.75 -10.38 14.82
C GLY A 60 -3.79 -9.34 14.22
N HIS A 61 -3.31 -8.36 14.98
CA HIS A 61 -2.34 -7.36 14.50
C HIS A 61 -0.95 -7.95 14.29
N VAL A 62 -0.37 -7.66 13.13
CA VAL A 62 0.91 -8.21 12.69
C VAL A 62 2.05 -7.45 13.35
N CYS A 63 2.84 -8.15 14.14
CA CYS A 63 4.02 -7.65 14.85
C CYS A 63 5.27 -8.27 14.25
N PHE A 64 6.28 -7.44 13.99
CA PHE A 64 7.60 -7.89 13.54
C PHE A 64 8.41 -8.45 14.72
N ILE A 65 9.03 -9.61 14.53
CA ILE A 65 10.02 -10.19 15.46
C ILE A 65 11.39 -10.15 14.78
N GLY A 66 12.41 -9.77 15.55
CA GLY A 66 13.81 -9.70 15.13
C GLY A 66 14.43 -11.04 14.72
N GLU A 67 15.76 -11.05 14.61
CA GLU A 67 16.56 -11.92 13.75
C GLU A 67 16.42 -13.45 13.91
N CYS A 68 15.97 -13.97 15.06
CA CYS A 68 15.82 -15.42 15.29
C CYS A 68 14.40 -15.94 15.03
N GLY A 69 13.43 -15.05 14.78
CA GLY A 69 12.03 -15.39 14.54
C GLY A 69 11.22 -15.89 15.72
N LEU A 70 11.82 -15.84 16.91
CA LEU A 70 11.21 -16.20 18.17
C LEU A 70 11.29 -15.01 19.11
N PRO A 71 10.25 -14.75 19.91
CA PRO A 71 10.24 -13.57 20.76
C PRO A 71 11.19 -13.72 21.95
N MET A 72 12.06 -12.73 22.13
CA MET A 72 13.06 -12.66 23.21
C MET A 72 12.77 -11.54 24.22
N GLU A 73 11.93 -10.59 23.85
CA GLU A 73 11.53 -9.45 24.68
C GLU A 73 10.00 -9.34 24.70
N MET A 74 9.46 -8.88 25.83
CA MET A 74 8.03 -8.60 25.98
C MET A 74 7.76 -7.13 25.70
N SER A 75 6.71 -6.85 24.92
CA SER A 75 6.29 -5.50 24.58
C SER A 75 4.77 -5.41 24.51
N SER A 76 4.23 -4.23 24.22
CA SER A 76 2.79 -4.02 24.02
C SER A 76 2.51 -3.81 22.53
N CYS A 77 1.45 -4.41 22.02
CA CYS A 77 1.04 -4.25 20.64
C CYS A 77 0.75 -2.78 20.36
N ILE A 78 1.39 -2.24 19.32
CA ILE A 78 1.26 -0.82 18.96
C ILE A 78 -0.18 -0.49 18.51
N ASP A 79 -0.92 -1.49 18.02
CA ASP A 79 -2.28 -1.34 17.50
C ASP A 79 -3.41 -1.60 18.51
N CYS A 80 -3.16 -2.36 19.58
CA CYS A 80 -4.21 -2.72 20.55
C CYS A 80 -3.76 -2.78 22.01
N GLY A 81 -2.51 -2.45 22.32
CA GLY A 81 -1.98 -2.41 23.69
C GLY A 81 -1.80 -3.77 24.37
N VAL A 82 -2.30 -4.88 23.80
CA VAL A 82 -2.16 -6.23 24.37
C VAL A 82 -0.69 -6.65 24.42
N ARG A 83 -0.29 -7.36 25.49
CA ARG A 83 1.07 -7.89 25.60
C ARG A 83 1.41 -8.82 24.43
N ILE A 84 2.52 -8.54 23.77
CA ILE A 84 3.10 -9.30 22.67
C ILE A 84 4.56 -9.64 22.98
N GLY A 85 5.18 -10.50 22.17
CA GLY A 85 6.56 -10.92 22.41
C GLY A 85 6.63 -12.15 23.32
N GLY A 86 7.62 -12.20 24.20
CA GLY A 86 7.97 -13.43 24.91
C GLY A 86 9.34 -13.37 25.60
N GLN A 87 9.68 -14.41 26.36
CA GLN A 87 10.99 -14.57 27.01
C GLN A 87 11.59 -15.92 26.65
N ASN A 88 12.91 -15.99 26.44
CA ASN A 88 13.62 -17.24 26.11
C ASN A 88 12.98 -18.01 24.94
N HIS A 89 12.65 -17.30 23.85
CA HIS A 89 11.96 -17.84 22.66
C HIS A 89 10.54 -18.37 22.90
N LYS A 90 9.96 -18.22 24.10
CA LYS A 90 8.59 -18.64 24.41
C LYS A 90 7.63 -17.46 24.25
N PRO A 91 6.66 -17.52 23.31
CA PRO A 91 5.68 -16.45 23.12
C PRO A 91 4.72 -16.36 24.30
N VAL A 92 4.25 -15.14 24.59
CA VAL A 92 3.09 -14.92 25.48
C VAL A 92 1.82 -15.54 24.87
N THR A 93 0.85 -15.90 25.72
CA THR A 93 -0.38 -16.60 25.32
C THR A 93 -1.12 -15.83 24.22
N GLY A 94 -1.45 -16.52 23.12
CA GLY A 94 -2.14 -15.94 21.96
C GLY A 94 -1.25 -15.20 20.95
N PHE A 95 0.06 -15.07 21.19
CA PHE A 95 1.01 -14.51 20.22
C PHE A 95 1.47 -15.57 19.21
N GLN A 96 0.68 -15.75 18.14
CA GLN A 96 0.81 -16.85 17.19
C GLN A 96 1.48 -16.44 15.88
N GLN A 97 2.00 -17.42 15.13
CA GLN A 97 2.63 -17.16 13.84
C GLN A 97 1.59 -16.69 12.82
N PHE A 98 1.87 -15.56 12.16
CA PHE A 98 0.94 -15.02 11.17
C PHE A 98 0.98 -15.90 9.90
N GLN A 99 -0.06 -16.71 9.70
CA GLN A 99 -0.26 -17.48 8.46
C GLN A 99 -1.33 -16.80 7.61
N SER A 100 -0.89 -16.08 6.57
CA SER A 100 -1.80 -15.56 5.54
C SER A 100 -2.24 -16.71 4.63
N ASN A 101 -3.32 -17.43 5.00
CA ASN A 101 -3.89 -18.52 4.19
C ASN A 101 -5.09 -18.13 3.31
N GLU A 102 -5.49 -16.85 3.25
CA GLU A 102 -6.50 -16.44 2.27
C GLU A 102 -5.86 -16.24 0.88
N ASP A 103 -6.01 -17.24 0.01
CA ASP A 103 -5.61 -17.17 -1.39
C ASP A 103 -6.54 -16.20 -2.16
N ARG A 104 -6.19 -14.91 -2.19
CA ARG A 104 -6.91 -13.85 -2.93
C ARG A 104 -6.71 -13.92 -4.45
N THR A 105 -6.26 -15.06 -4.99
CA THR A 105 -5.93 -15.22 -6.41
C THR A 105 -7.21 -15.21 -7.25
N GLN A 106 -7.38 -14.18 -8.08
CA GLN A 106 -8.48 -14.14 -9.06
C GLN A 106 -8.21 -15.11 -10.22
N THR A 107 -9.23 -15.51 -10.97
CA THR A 107 -9.10 -16.31 -12.20
C THR A 107 -9.15 -15.43 -13.45
N GLY A 108 -8.48 -15.83 -14.53
CA GLY A 108 -8.47 -15.16 -15.83
C GLY A 108 -7.27 -14.23 -16.08
N HIS A 109 -7.34 -13.41 -17.11
CA HIS A 109 -6.33 -12.38 -17.40
C HIS A 109 -6.68 -11.09 -16.67
N ILE A 110 -5.84 -10.63 -15.75
CA ILE A 110 -6.16 -9.53 -14.81
C ILE A 110 -5.27 -8.29 -14.96
N LEU A 111 -4.55 -8.15 -16.08
CA LEU A 111 -3.52 -7.10 -16.20
C LEU A 111 -4.08 -5.69 -16.45
N GLY A 112 -5.39 -5.54 -16.71
CA GLY A 112 -5.99 -4.24 -17.00
C GLY A 112 -5.39 -3.54 -18.23
N ASP A 113 -5.57 -2.22 -18.32
CA ASP A 113 -5.02 -1.40 -19.40
C ASP A 113 -3.49 -1.32 -19.32
N VAL A 114 -2.83 -1.45 -20.49
CA VAL A 114 -1.38 -1.40 -20.67
C VAL A 114 -0.74 -0.16 -20.04
N LYS A 115 -1.43 0.99 -20.02
CA LYS A 115 -0.94 2.24 -19.43
C LYS A 115 -0.68 2.15 -17.93
N HIS A 116 -1.41 1.29 -17.23
CA HIS A 116 -1.33 1.11 -15.78
C HIS A 116 -0.56 -0.15 -15.39
N ARG A 117 0.07 -0.81 -16.36
CA ARG A 117 0.80 -2.05 -16.14
C ARG A 117 2.14 -1.79 -15.46
N LYS A 118 2.41 -2.48 -14.35
CA LYS A 118 3.74 -2.51 -13.73
C LYS A 118 4.79 -3.05 -14.71
N THR A 119 5.89 -2.32 -14.87
CA THR A 119 7.10 -2.75 -15.56
C THR A 119 7.94 -3.68 -14.68
N GLY A 120 8.28 -4.86 -15.18
CA GLY A 120 9.53 -5.55 -14.81
C GLY A 120 9.59 -6.36 -13.51
N VAL A 121 8.57 -6.36 -12.64
CA VAL A 121 8.62 -7.14 -11.38
C VAL A 121 7.76 -8.41 -11.51
N SER A 122 8.40 -9.58 -11.45
CA SER A 122 7.75 -10.89 -11.41
C SER A 122 7.91 -11.51 -10.02
N ASP A 123 6.82 -11.93 -9.40
CA ASP A 123 6.78 -12.72 -8.16
C ASP A 123 7.20 -14.17 -8.31
N ARG A 124 7.40 -14.59 -9.56
CA ARG A 124 7.66 -15.97 -9.92
C ARG A 124 9.13 -16.25 -9.76
N ASP A 125 9.46 -17.46 -9.32
CA ASP A 125 10.83 -17.96 -9.17
C ASP A 125 11.46 -18.22 -10.56
N MET A 126 11.62 -17.16 -11.36
CA MET A 126 12.19 -17.15 -12.71
C MET A 126 12.69 -15.74 -13.06
N SER A 127 13.57 -15.66 -14.07
CA SER A 127 14.07 -14.38 -14.57
C SER A 127 12.95 -13.53 -15.20
N PRO A 128 13.04 -12.18 -15.16
CA PRO A 128 12.13 -11.30 -15.88
C PRO A 128 12.08 -11.60 -17.38
N VAL A 129 13.19 -11.99 -18.01
CA VAL A 129 13.21 -12.39 -19.43
C VAL A 129 12.35 -13.64 -19.66
N VAL A 130 12.55 -14.70 -18.87
CA VAL A 130 11.77 -15.93 -18.98
C VAL A 130 10.28 -15.66 -18.75
N PHE A 131 9.97 -14.88 -17.72
CA PHE A 131 8.60 -14.48 -17.42
C PHE A 131 7.94 -13.70 -18.57
N MET A 132 8.67 -12.74 -19.14
CA MET A 132 8.18 -11.92 -20.25
C MET A 132 7.96 -12.73 -21.52
N LEU A 133 8.87 -13.68 -21.82
CA LEU A 133 8.71 -14.60 -22.96
C LEU A 133 7.52 -15.55 -22.76
N MET A 134 7.33 -16.08 -21.57
CA MET A 134 6.18 -16.92 -21.23
C MET A 134 4.85 -16.16 -21.32
N ARG A 135 4.83 -14.90 -20.84
CA ARG A 135 3.69 -13.98 -20.98
C ARG A 135 3.41 -13.68 -22.45
N LEU A 136 4.45 -13.41 -23.24
CA LEU A 136 4.33 -13.13 -24.67
C LEU A 136 3.75 -14.33 -25.44
N LEU A 137 4.24 -15.55 -25.19
CA LEU A 137 3.69 -16.79 -25.76
C LEU A 137 2.21 -16.99 -25.39
N THR A 138 1.87 -16.69 -24.14
CA THR A 138 0.51 -16.75 -23.64
C THR A 138 -0.40 -15.72 -24.32
N HIS A 139 0.04 -14.47 -24.44
CA HIS A 139 -0.72 -13.42 -25.14
C HIS A 139 -0.88 -13.72 -26.63
N LEU A 140 0.13 -14.31 -27.29
CA LEU A 140 0.03 -14.77 -28.67
C LEU A 140 -1.00 -15.90 -28.82
N ALA A 141 -1.02 -16.87 -27.90
CA ALA A 141 -2.04 -17.90 -27.87
C ALA A 141 -3.44 -17.30 -27.64
N MET A 142 -3.59 -16.40 -26.67
CA MET A 142 -4.85 -15.69 -26.43
C MET A 142 -5.30 -14.85 -27.63
N LEU A 143 -4.36 -14.23 -28.37
CA LEU A 143 -4.66 -13.46 -29.57
C LEU A 143 -5.24 -14.37 -30.67
N LEU A 144 -4.66 -15.56 -30.87
CA LEU A 144 -5.21 -16.58 -31.77
C LEU A 144 -6.60 -17.05 -31.32
N GLY A 145 -6.81 -17.21 -30.01
CA GLY A 145 -8.12 -17.53 -29.46
C GLY A 145 -9.14 -16.42 -29.68
N ALA A 146 -8.75 -15.16 -29.48
CA ALA A 146 -9.63 -14.00 -29.63
C ALA A 146 -10.08 -13.79 -31.07
N THR A 147 -9.27 -14.20 -32.07
CA THR A 147 -9.67 -14.14 -33.48
C THR A 147 -10.58 -15.28 -33.89
N LYS A 148 -10.62 -16.40 -33.15
CA LYS A 148 -11.49 -17.55 -33.44
C LYS A 148 -12.78 -17.59 -32.63
N ASP A 149 -12.70 -17.33 -31.32
CA ASP A 149 -13.82 -17.35 -30.37
C ASP A 149 -13.69 -16.15 -29.40
N PRO A 150 -14.09 -14.95 -29.86
CA PRO A 150 -13.96 -13.72 -29.09
C PRO A 150 -14.81 -13.72 -27.81
N GLU A 151 -15.98 -14.38 -27.82
CA GLU A 151 -16.89 -14.42 -26.69
C GLU A 151 -16.29 -15.17 -25.48
N SER A 152 -15.68 -16.34 -25.73
CA SER A 152 -15.01 -17.09 -24.67
C SER A 152 -13.79 -16.33 -24.13
N LEU A 153 -13.02 -15.66 -25.00
CA LEU A 153 -11.87 -14.85 -24.58
C LEU A 153 -12.28 -13.64 -23.74
N GLN A 154 -13.39 -12.99 -24.09
CA GLN A 154 -13.89 -11.83 -23.33
C GLN A 154 -14.25 -12.21 -21.88
N LYS A 155 -14.70 -13.45 -21.65
CA LYS A 155 -14.95 -13.99 -20.29
C LYS A 155 -13.67 -14.30 -19.51
N ILE A 156 -12.55 -14.55 -20.21
CA ILE A 156 -11.23 -14.76 -19.60
C ILE A 156 -10.61 -13.43 -19.16
N ILE A 157 -10.80 -12.35 -19.93
CA ILE A 157 -10.19 -11.03 -19.67
C ILE A 157 -10.99 -10.24 -18.63
N LYS A 158 -10.29 -9.73 -17.61
CA LYS A 158 -10.83 -8.91 -16.52
C LYS A 158 -9.95 -7.66 -16.32
N PRO A 159 -10.52 -6.44 -16.28
CA PRO A 159 -11.93 -6.09 -16.46
C PRO A 159 -12.41 -6.38 -17.89
N LEU A 160 -13.74 -6.39 -18.11
CA LEU A 160 -14.28 -6.54 -19.45
C LEU A 160 -13.74 -5.43 -20.36
N VAL A 161 -13.28 -5.85 -21.54
CA VAL A 161 -12.74 -4.96 -22.56
C VAL A 161 -13.67 -4.92 -23.77
N PRO A 162 -13.79 -3.77 -24.46
CA PRO A 162 -14.62 -3.66 -25.66
C PRO A 162 -14.15 -4.55 -26.81
N ASN A 163 -12.83 -4.70 -26.97
CA ASN A 163 -12.22 -5.48 -28.04
C ASN A 163 -10.99 -6.23 -27.51
N SER A 164 -11.12 -7.55 -27.40
CA SER A 164 -10.08 -8.46 -26.89
C SER A 164 -8.86 -8.53 -27.81
N VAL A 165 -9.05 -8.43 -29.13
CA VAL A 165 -7.97 -8.45 -30.13
C VAL A 165 -7.10 -7.20 -29.97
N SER A 166 -7.67 -6.00 -30.02
CA SER A 166 -6.89 -4.76 -29.89
C SER A 166 -6.22 -4.66 -28.52
N PHE A 167 -6.90 -5.12 -27.47
CA PHE A 167 -6.35 -5.18 -26.12
C PHE A 167 -5.10 -6.06 -26.06
N LEU A 168 -5.18 -7.30 -26.58
CA LEU A 168 -4.04 -8.23 -26.59
C LEU A 168 -2.89 -7.74 -27.48
N GLN A 169 -3.20 -7.09 -28.61
CA GLN A 169 -2.19 -6.48 -29.47
C GLN A 169 -1.37 -5.41 -28.74
N GLN A 170 -2.03 -4.54 -27.97
CA GLN A 170 -1.35 -3.51 -27.17
C GLN A 170 -0.48 -4.15 -26.08
N HIS A 171 -0.97 -5.22 -25.43
CA HIS A 171 -0.18 -5.95 -24.43
C HIS A 171 1.05 -6.62 -25.04
N ILE A 172 0.93 -7.25 -26.21
CA ILE A 172 2.05 -7.86 -26.93
C ILE A 172 3.06 -6.82 -27.37
N GLN A 173 2.61 -5.66 -27.87
CA GLN A 173 3.52 -4.57 -28.23
C GLN A 173 4.30 -4.07 -27.02
N GLN A 174 3.63 -3.91 -25.87
CA GLN A 174 4.30 -3.52 -24.63
C GLN A 174 5.25 -4.62 -24.12
N ASP A 175 4.90 -5.89 -24.27
CA ASP A 175 5.78 -7.01 -23.94
C ASP A 175 7.08 -6.97 -24.74
N LEU A 176 6.99 -6.70 -26.04
CA LEU A 176 8.16 -6.58 -26.91
C LEU A 176 9.03 -5.39 -26.51
N VAL A 177 8.44 -4.22 -26.25
CA VAL A 177 9.21 -3.04 -25.79
C VAL A 177 9.95 -3.33 -24.49
N GLN A 178 9.29 -4.02 -23.53
CA GLN A 178 9.92 -4.42 -22.27
C GLN A 178 11.02 -5.45 -22.51
N LEU A 179 10.76 -6.48 -23.32
CA LEU A 179 11.71 -7.54 -23.61
C LEU A 179 12.96 -7.02 -24.32
N THR A 180 12.81 -6.12 -25.30
CA THR A 180 13.92 -5.43 -25.98
C THR A 180 14.81 -4.67 -24.99
N ARG A 181 14.23 -3.99 -24.01
CA ARG A 181 14.98 -3.26 -22.96
C ARG A 181 15.72 -4.19 -22.01
N ILE A 182 15.08 -5.29 -21.58
CA ILE A 182 15.68 -6.24 -20.63
C ILE A 182 16.80 -7.04 -21.32
N LEU A 183 16.58 -7.52 -22.54
CA LEU A 183 17.61 -8.23 -23.31
C LEU A 183 18.76 -7.32 -23.74
N GLY A 184 18.53 -6.01 -23.88
CA GLY A 184 19.52 -5.08 -24.42
C GLY A 184 19.82 -5.37 -25.89
N LYS A 185 18.79 -5.76 -26.64
CA LYS A 185 18.86 -6.24 -28.03
C LYS A 185 18.11 -5.32 -28.99
N SER A 186 18.32 -5.47 -30.29
CA SER A 186 17.47 -4.79 -31.28
C SER A 186 16.05 -5.36 -31.27
N VAL A 187 15.11 -4.66 -31.90
CA VAL A 187 13.74 -5.16 -32.06
C VAL A 187 13.74 -6.46 -32.86
N ASP A 188 14.51 -6.53 -33.94
CA ASP A 188 14.63 -7.72 -34.79
C ASP A 188 15.25 -8.89 -34.03
N GLU A 189 16.32 -8.66 -33.26
CA GLU A 189 16.92 -9.69 -32.41
C GLU A 189 15.97 -10.18 -31.32
N THR A 190 15.13 -9.29 -30.78
CA THR A 190 14.11 -9.64 -29.78
C THR A 190 13.04 -10.55 -30.40
N VAL A 191 12.55 -10.20 -31.60
CA VAL A 191 11.60 -11.02 -32.36
C VAL A 191 12.24 -12.35 -32.72
N ASN A 192 13.46 -12.34 -33.24
CA ASN A 192 14.24 -13.53 -33.56
C ASN A 192 14.44 -14.46 -32.34
N THR A 193 14.64 -13.90 -31.15
CA THR A 193 14.71 -14.67 -29.89
C THR A 193 13.42 -15.46 -29.66
N LEU A 194 12.24 -14.85 -29.87
CA LEU A 194 10.98 -15.58 -29.81
C LEU A 194 10.88 -16.66 -30.90
N HIS A 195 11.28 -16.35 -32.14
CA HIS A 195 11.25 -17.32 -33.24
C HIS A 195 12.20 -18.51 -32.99
N LEU A 196 13.34 -18.29 -32.34
CA LEU A 196 14.25 -19.36 -31.91
C LEU A 196 13.57 -20.29 -30.89
N ILE A 197 12.87 -19.73 -29.90
CA ILE A 197 12.10 -20.51 -28.90
C ILE A 197 10.97 -21.29 -29.57
N LEU A 198 10.23 -20.68 -30.49
CA LEU A 198 9.19 -21.38 -31.26
C LEU A 198 9.78 -22.49 -32.13
N SER A 199 10.96 -22.27 -32.70
CA SER A 199 11.68 -23.27 -33.50
C SER A 199 12.26 -24.41 -32.67
N SER A 200 12.70 -24.16 -31.43
CA SER A 200 13.23 -25.22 -30.56
C SER A 200 12.15 -26.23 -30.20
N LEU A 201 10.90 -25.77 -29.99
CA LEU A 201 9.72 -26.60 -29.77
C LEU A 201 9.43 -27.57 -30.93
N LEU A 202 9.83 -27.24 -32.16
CA LEU A 202 9.71 -28.13 -33.32
C LEU A 202 10.83 -29.18 -33.39
N LYS A 203 12.04 -28.80 -32.97
CA LYS A 203 13.25 -29.65 -33.04
C LYS A 203 13.27 -30.73 -31.97
N ASP A 204 12.63 -30.49 -30.82
CA ASP A 204 12.60 -31.41 -29.69
C ASP A 204 11.58 -32.57 -29.84
N THR A 205 11.16 -32.85 -31.08
CA THR A 205 10.25 -33.96 -31.45
C THR A 205 10.83 -35.37 -31.25
N ARG A 206 12.00 -35.50 -30.62
CA ARG A 206 12.65 -36.78 -30.27
C ARG A 206 12.70 -37.07 -28.76
N GLN A 207 11.79 -36.52 -27.96
CA GLN A 207 11.69 -36.93 -26.55
C GLN A 207 10.94 -38.27 -26.42
N HIS A 208 11.61 -39.23 -25.77
CA HIS A 208 11.28 -40.64 -25.68
C HIS A 208 9.88 -40.92 -25.07
N PRO A 209 9.16 -41.97 -25.53
CA PRO A 209 7.76 -42.25 -25.15
C PRO A 209 7.49 -42.70 -23.69
N GLY A 210 8.32 -42.34 -22.70
CA GLY A 210 8.22 -42.97 -21.38
C GLY A 210 8.73 -42.23 -20.15
N GLN A 211 9.14 -40.96 -20.22
CA GLN A 211 9.83 -40.34 -19.06
C GLN A 211 9.09 -39.23 -18.30
N TRP A 212 7.88 -38.81 -18.67
CA TRP A 212 7.24 -37.70 -17.97
C TRP A 212 5.71 -37.85 -17.84
N PRO A 213 5.18 -38.24 -16.67
CA PRO A 213 3.81 -37.87 -16.34
C PRO A 213 3.80 -36.38 -16.00
N VAL A 214 3.29 -35.58 -16.93
CA VAL A 214 3.08 -34.15 -16.72
C VAL A 214 2.06 -33.99 -15.58
N GLN A 215 2.50 -33.55 -14.41
CA GLN A 215 1.69 -33.47 -13.19
C GLN A 215 0.75 -32.24 -13.14
N PHE A 216 0.22 -31.82 -14.28
CA PHE A 216 -0.74 -30.72 -14.39
C PHE A 216 -1.81 -31.05 -15.43
N SER A 217 -3.04 -30.61 -15.20
CA SER A 217 -4.13 -30.73 -16.17
C SER A 217 -3.91 -29.82 -17.39
N ALA A 218 -4.50 -30.21 -18.53
CA ALA A 218 -4.51 -29.41 -19.76
C ALA A 218 -5.18 -28.02 -19.60
N VAL A 219 -5.97 -27.84 -18.54
CA VAL A 219 -6.77 -26.63 -18.29
C VAL A 219 -6.13 -25.73 -17.23
N LEU A 220 -5.11 -26.20 -16.51
CA LEU A 220 -4.46 -25.47 -15.41
C LEU A 220 -5.50 -24.94 -14.40
N SER A 221 -6.32 -25.83 -13.86
CA SER A 221 -7.45 -25.49 -12.99
C SER A 221 -7.04 -24.92 -11.64
N THR A 222 -5.85 -25.26 -11.14
CA THR A 222 -5.34 -24.82 -9.83
C THR A 222 -4.04 -24.03 -9.94
N LYS A 223 -3.75 -23.25 -8.89
CA LYS A 223 -2.53 -22.43 -8.79
C LYS A 223 -1.28 -23.30 -8.83
N GLU A 224 -1.33 -24.47 -8.20
CA GLU A 224 -0.26 -25.47 -8.18
C GLU A 224 0.02 -26.02 -9.57
N GLU A 225 -1.04 -26.37 -10.33
CA GLU A 225 -0.92 -26.84 -11.72
C GLU A 225 -0.27 -25.78 -12.60
N ARG A 226 -0.74 -24.52 -12.50
CA ARG A 226 -0.15 -23.38 -13.21
C ARG A 226 1.33 -23.22 -12.86
N ASN A 227 1.67 -23.21 -11.57
CA ASN A 227 3.06 -23.04 -11.13
C ASN A 227 3.98 -24.17 -11.64
N LYS A 228 3.49 -25.42 -11.68
CA LYS A 228 4.22 -26.56 -12.26
C LYS A 228 4.43 -26.38 -13.75
N TRP A 229 3.39 -25.98 -14.48
CA TRP A 229 3.48 -25.68 -15.92
C TRP A 229 4.50 -24.56 -16.19
N GLU A 230 4.41 -23.44 -15.46
CA GLU A 230 5.34 -22.31 -15.58
C GLU A 230 6.79 -22.76 -15.35
N LYS A 231 7.04 -23.56 -14.31
CA LYS A 231 8.39 -24.07 -13.99
C LYS A 231 8.96 -24.98 -15.09
N ILE A 232 8.12 -25.85 -15.66
CA ILE A 232 8.52 -26.74 -16.75
C ILE A 232 8.85 -25.91 -17.99
N VAL A 233 7.94 -25.04 -18.44
CA VAL A 233 8.17 -24.17 -19.61
C VAL A 233 9.40 -23.28 -19.44
N ALA A 234 9.58 -22.68 -18.26
CA ALA A 234 10.74 -21.86 -17.94
C ALA A 234 12.05 -22.62 -18.10
N ASN A 235 12.16 -23.81 -17.49
CA ASN A 235 13.43 -24.53 -17.38
C ASN A 235 13.76 -25.39 -18.60
N THR A 236 12.75 -25.95 -19.28
CA THR A 236 12.99 -26.89 -20.39
C THR A 236 12.86 -26.26 -21.77
N ILE A 237 12.10 -25.18 -21.92
CA ILE A 237 11.85 -24.54 -23.23
C ILE A 237 12.58 -23.20 -23.35
N ILE A 238 12.39 -22.31 -22.37
CA ILE A 238 12.86 -20.92 -22.51
C ILE A 238 14.32 -20.75 -22.09
N ALA A 239 14.69 -21.19 -20.89
CA ALA A 239 16.04 -20.99 -20.34
C ALA A 239 17.16 -21.56 -21.24
N PRO A 240 17.05 -22.77 -21.83
CA PRO A 240 18.08 -23.30 -22.73
C PRO A 240 18.27 -22.46 -23.99
N GLU A 241 17.23 -21.77 -24.45
CA GLU A 241 17.34 -20.87 -25.61
C GLU A 241 17.98 -19.53 -25.30
N LEU A 242 17.93 -19.11 -24.03
CA LEU A 242 18.61 -17.90 -23.56
C LEU A 242 20.10 -18.14 -23.28
N GLU A 243 20.51 -19.39 -23.05
CA GLU A 243 21.92 -19.76 -22.95
C GLU A 243 22.63 -19.57 -24.30
N ASP A 244 23.76 -18.87 -24.28
CA ASP A 244 24.53 -18.50 -25.47
C ASP A 244 23.70 -17.77 -26.56
N LEU A 245 22.65 -17.04 -26.16
CA LEU A 245 21.74 -16.35 -27.08
C LEU A 245 22.47 -15.47 -28.10
N ASP A 246 23.54 -14.78 -27.70
CA ASP A 246 24.35 -13.93 -28.58
C ASP A 246 24.94 -14.73 -29.75
N LYS A 247 25.50 -15.92 -29.49
CA LYS A 247 26.05 -16.79 -30.53
C LYS A 247 24.95 -17.33 -31.44
N LYS A 248 23.79 -17.70 -30.88
CA LYS A 248 22.63 -18.20 -31.64
C LYS A 248 22.07 -17.12 -32.56
N LEU A 249 21.92 -15.89 -32.07
CA LEU A 249 21.48 -14.74 -32.86
C LEU A 249 22.47 -14.40 -33.97
N LEU A 250 23.79 -14.44 -33.70
CA LEU A 250 24.80 -14.23 -34.75
C LEU A 250 24.69 -15.26 -35.87
N LYS A 251 24.52 -16.54 -35.52
CA LYS A 251 24.32 -17.61 -36.51
C LYS A 251 23.04 -17.40 -37.33
N LEU A 252 21.94 -17.03 -36.67
CA LEU A 252 20.67 -16.77 -37.34
C LEU A 252 20.76 -15.55 -38.27
N ASN A 253 21.38 -14.46 -37.81
CA ASN A 253 21.56 -13.26 -38.62
C ASN A 253 22.41 -13.55 -39.87
N ARG A 254 23.42 -14.43 -39.78
CA ARG A 254 24.19 -14.88 -40.94
C ARG A 254 23.31 -15.65 -41.94
N GLN A 255 22.44 -16.55 -41.46
CA GLN A 255 21.50 -17.27 -42.32
C GLN A 255 20.50 -16.33 -43.01
N ILE A 256 20.01 -15.32 -42.30
CA ILE A 256 19.12 -14.28 -42.85
C ILE A 256 19.88 -13.47 -43.91
N GLN A 257 21.14 -13.11 -43.66
CA GLN A 257 21.96 -12.36 -44.61
C GLN A 257 22.22 -13.14 -45.91
N GLU A 258 22.40 -14.46 -45.81
CA GLU A 258 22.66 -15.35 -46.95
C GLU A 258 21.39 -15.70 -47.76
N ASP A 259 20.19 -15.33 -47.29
CA ASP A 259 18.93 -15.61 -47.99
C ASP A 259 18.85 -14.82 -49.31
N GLU A 260 18.83 -15.52 -50.44
CA GLU A 260 18.84 -14.96 -51.80
C GLU A 260 17.75 -13.92 -52.06
N ARG A 261 16.62 -14.00 -51.36
CA ARG A 261 15.48 -13.08 -51.54
C ARG A 261 15.76 -11.70 -50.97
N ILE A 262 16.62 -11.61 -49.96
CA ILE A 262 16.92 -10.36 -49.24
C ILE A 262 18.40 -9.97 -49.32
N SER A 263 19.28 -10.91 -49.68
CA SER A 263 20.73 -10.68 -49.78
C SER A 263 21.08 -9.64 -50.84
N SER A 264 20.24 -9.45 -51.87
CA SER A 264 20.39 -8.41 -52.88
C SER A 264 19.98 -7.00 -52.38
N ASN A 265 19.24 -6.91 -51.27
CA ASN A 265 18.76 -5.64 -50.75
C ASN A 265 19.93 -4.82 -50.16
N PRO A 266 20.17 -3.58 -50.65
CA PRO A 266 21.27 -2.76 -50.18
C PRO A 266 21.19 -2.43 -48.69
N ILE A 267 19.97 -2.32 -48.12
CA ILE A 267 19.79 -2.05 -46.68
C ILE A 267 20.30 -3.22 -45.85
N VAL A 268 19.98 -4.46 -46.25
CA VAL A 268 20.43 -5.68 -45.55
C VAL A 268 21.96 -5.78 -45.59
N LYS A 269 22.57 -5.47 -46.74
CA LYS A 269 24.03 -5.45 -46.89
C LYS A 269 24.72 -4.37 -46.03
N ILE A 270 24.07 -3.23 -45.78
CA ILE A 270 24.62 -2.17 -44.90
C ILE A 270 24.47 -2.54 -43.43
N VAL A 271 23.32 -3.07 -43.04
CA VAL A 271 22.99 -3.33 -41.63
C VAL A 271 23.69 -4.59 -41.11
N TYR A 272 23.72 -5.66 -41.91
CA TYR A 272 24.26 -6.97 -41.51
C TYR A 272 25.59 -7.33 -42.19
N GLY A 273 26.01 -6.58 -43.21
CA GLY A 273 27.23 -6.83 -43.98
C GLY A 273 28.21 -5.66 -43.97
N ASP A 274 29.20 -5.72 -44.86
CA ASP A 274 30.15 -4.64 -45.04
C ASP A 274 29.75 -3.74 -46.22
N PRO A 275 29.34 -2.48 -45.99
CA PRO A 275 28.96 -1.55 -47.05
C PRO A 275 30.09 -1.27 -48.06
N ALA A 276 31.36 -1.42 -47.67
CA ALA A 276 32.50 -1.21 -48.56
C ALA A 276 32.56 -2.23 -49.72
N THR A 277 31.87 -3.37 -49.58
CA THR A 277 31.83 -4.42 -50.62
C THR A 277 31.05 -4.00 -51.88
N PHE A 278 30.17 -3.01 -51.79
CA PHE A 278 29.33 -2.60 -52.92
C PHE A 278 29.19 -1.07 -53.10
N LEU A 279 29.55 -0.27 -52.10
CA LEU A 279 29.61 1.19 -52.22
C LEU A 279 31.04 1.62 -52.54
N SER A 280 31.33 1.77 -53.83
CA SER A 280 32.66 2.11 -54.35
C SER A 280 33.19 3.49 -53.93
N GLN A 281 32.31 4.37 -53.45
CA GLN A 281 32.64 5.72 -52.98
C GLN A 281 33.23 5.74 -51.55
N LEU A 282 33.19 4.62 -50.82
CA LEU A 282 33.73 4.53 -49.47
C LEU A 282 35.26 4.35 -49.47
N PRO A 283 35.98 4.92 -48.49
CA PRO A 283 37.43 4.71 -48.35
C PRO A 283 37.76 3.24 -48.11
N LYS A 284 38.61 2.63 -48.96
CA LYS A 284 38.90 1.18 -48.94
C LYS A 284 40.01 0.76 -47.96
N ASP A 285 40.96 1.65 -47.68
CA ASP A 285 42.17 1.36 -46.88
C ASP A 285 42.26 2.20 -45.60
N SER A 286 41.13 2.62 -45.04
CA SER A 286 41.11 3.38 -43.79
C SER A 286 40.79 2.50 -42.59
N HIS A 287 41.68 2.50 -41.60
CA HIS A 287 41.45 1.84 -40.31
C HIS A 287 40.26 2.42 -39.52
N VAL A 288 39.82 3.65 -39.82
CA VAL A 288 38.76 4.36 -39.08
C VAL A 288 37.41 4.30 -39.81
N HIS A 289 37.41 4.16 -41.15
CA HIS A 289 36.18 4.05 -41.94
C HIS A 289 35.71 2.60 -42.17
N HIS A 290 36.30 1.65 -41.44
CA HIS A 290 35.88 0.26 -41.46
C HIS A 290 34.48 0.07 -40.85
N SER A 291 33.66 -0.80 -41.45
CA SER A 291 32.27 -1.07 -41.04
C SER A 291 32.11 -1.40 -39.55
N LYS A 292 33.06 -2.14 -38.98
CA LYS A 292 33.06 -2.47 -37.54
C LYS A 292 33.13 -1.24 -36.63
N MET A 293 33.78 -0.14 -37.03
CA MET A 293 33.83 1.10 -36.24
C MET A 293 32.51 1.85 -36.21
N TRP A 294 31.74 1.75 -37.29
CA TRP A 294 30.44 2.40 -37.46
C TRP A 294 29.26 1.47 -37.13
N SER A 295 29.54 0.32 -36.49
CA SER A 295 28.51 -0.61 -36.04
C SER A 295 27.74 -0.07 -34.84
N CYS A 296 26.43 -0.34 -34.81
CA CYS A 296 25.58 0.04 -33.69
C CYS A 296 25.92 -0.80 -32.46
N ARG A 297 26.12 -0.15 -31.31
CA ARG A 297 26.38 -0.82 -30.02
C ARG A 297 25.09 -0.94 -29.21
N LYS A 298 25.03 -1.95 -28.36
CA LYS A 298 23.93 -2.15 -27.41
C LYS A 298 23.89 -0.99 -26.41
N LYS A 299 22.72 -0.38 -26.19
CA LYS A 299 22.52 0.59 -25.12
C LYS A 299 22.42 -0.17 -23.80
N ILE A 300 23.30 0.14 -22.85
CA ILE A 300 23.25 -0.44 -21.50
C ILE A 300 22.07 0.14 -20.74
N SER A 301 21.33 -0.71 -20.03
CA SER A 301 20.21 -0.35 -19.18
C SER A 301 20.32 -1.05 -17.82
N VAL A 302 19.62 -0.54 -16.81
CA VAL A 302 19.56 -1.16 -15.47
C VAL A 302 18.90 -2.54 -15.55
N GLU A 303 17.87 -2.67 -16.38
CA GLU A 303 17.17 -3.93 -16.63
C GLU A 303 18.09 -4.97 -17.28
N ASN A 304 18.96 -4.54 -18.20
CA ASN A 304 19.95 -5.42 -18.83
C ASN A 304 20.99 -5.91 -17.81
N LEU A 305 21.47 -5.04 -16.92
CA LEU A 305 22.36 -5.47 -15.84
C LEU A 305 21.67 -6.50 -14.93
N GLY A 306 20.40 -6.28 -14.58
CA GLY A 306 19.60 -7.24 -13.80
C GLY A 306 19.48 -8.60 -14.50
N HIS A 307 19.35 -8.61 -15.82
CA HIS A 307 19.37 -9.85 -16.61
C HIS A 307 20.75 -10.52 -16.60
N VAL A 308 21.85 -9.77 -16.75
CA VAL A 308 23.22 -10.31 -16.71
C VAL A 308 23.51 -10.97 -15.36
N VAL A 309 23.14 -10.34 -14.24
CA VAL A 309 23.31 -10.93 -12.89
C VAL A 309 22.61 -12.29 -12.78
N GLN A 310 21.43 -12.43 -13.38
CA GLN A 310 20.68 -13.69 -13.37
C GLN A 310 21.29 -14.74 -14.30
N GLN A 311 21.70 -14.35 -15.51
CA GLN A 311 22.32 -15.28 -16.48
C GLN A 311 23.62 -15.87 -15.92
N LYS A 312 24.44 -15.05 -15.26
CA LYS A 312 25.67 -15.52 -14.61
C LYS A 312 25.42 -16.31 -13.32
N ASN A 313 24.15 -16.52 -12.93
CA ASN A 313 23.75 -17.08 -11.63
C ASN A 313 24.47 -16.42 -10.44
N ALA A 314 24.75 -15.12 -10.55
CA ALA A 314 25.60 -14.38 -9.61
C ALA A 314 24.83 -13.86 -8.39
N LYS A 315 23.66 -14.44 -8.07
CA LYS A 315 22.82 -13.99 -6.95
C LYS A 315 23.55 -14.10 -5.61
N ASP A 316 24.31 -15.18 -5.43
CA ASP A 316 25.09 -15.43 -4.21
C ASP A 316 26.41 -14.65 -4.21
N THR A 317 26.95 -14.32 -5.39
CA THR A 317 28.16 -13.52 -5.55
C THR A 317 27.91 -12.04 -5.26
N VAL A 318 26.80 -11.50 -5.78
CA VAL A 318 26.42 -10.09 -5.64
C VAL A 318 25.00 -9.90 -5.07
N PRO A 319 24.75 -10.36 -3.83
CA PRO A 319 23.40 -10.40 -3.25
C PRO A 319 22.79 -9.02 -3.02
N LEU A 320 23.60 -7.99 -2.74
CA LEU A 320 23.12 -6.63 -2.53
C LEU A 320 22.79 -5.93 -3.84
N LEU A 321 23.63 -6.12 -4.87
CA LEU A 321 23.33 -5.62 -6.21
C LEU A 321 22.07 -6.28 -6.77
N TRP A 322 21.93 -7.59 -6.56
CA TRP A 322 20.73 -8.33 -6.92
C TRP A 322 19.47 -7.74 -6.26
N LYS A 323 19.49 -7.57 -4.93
CA LYS A 323 18.36 -7.00 -4.18
C LYS A 323 18.07 -5.55 -4.59
N PHE A 324 19.13 -4.75 -4.81
CA PHE A 324 19.00 -3.38 -5.29
C PHE A 324 18.27 -3.33 -6.63
N LEU A 325 18.69 -4.12 -7.62
CA LEU A 325 18.09 -4.14 -8.96
C LEU A 325 16.63 -4.61 -8.95
N GLN A 326 16.25 -5.49 -8.01
CA GLN A 326 14.86 -5.88 -7.82
C GLN A 326 13.98 -4.74 -7.29
N MET A 327 14.52 -3.93 -6.37
CA MET A 327 13.79 -2.85 -5.71
C MET A 327 13.91 -1.50 -6.44
N GLU A 328 14.86 -1.35 -7.35
CA GLU A 328 15.27 -0.09 -7.99
C GLU A 328 14.08 0.74 -8.53
N PRO A 329 13.06 0.17 -9.21
CA PRO A 329 11.92 0.95 -9.72
C PRO A 329 11.11 1.66 -8.64
N GLU A 330 11.04 1.08 -7.45
CA GLU A 330 10.35 1.65 -6.29
C GLU A 330 11.31 2.47 -5.43
N LEU A 331 12.56 2.02 -5.26
CA LEU A 331 13.58 2.65 -4.44
C LEU A 331 13.92 4.06 -4.94
N ARG A 332 13.93 4.28 -6.26
CA ARG A 332 14.14 5.62 -6.84
C ARG A 332 13.07 6.65 -6.44
N LEU A 333 11.93 6.21 -5.90
CA LEU A 333 10.85 7.09 -5.43
C LEU A 333 11.05 7.55 -3.98
N VAL A 334 11.95 6.91 -3.22
CA VAL A 334 12.26 7.29 -1.82
C VAL A 334 12.72 8.74 -1.73
N LYS A 335 13.44 9.25 -2.74
CA LYS A 335 13.87 10.66 -2.79
C LYS A 335 12.74 11.69 -2.70
N PHE A 336 11.50 11.30 -2.95
CA PHE A 336 10.33 12.20 -2.86
C PHE A 336 9.69 12.23 -1.45
N LEU A 337 10.16 11.38 -0.53
CA LEU A 337 9.66 11.34 0.85
C LEU A 337 9.71 12.71 1.57
N PRO A 338 10.74 13.56 1.45
CA PRO A 338 10.79 14.84 2.16
C PRO A 338 9.68 15.80 1.71
N GLU A 339 9.38 15.83 0.41
CA GLU A 339 8.29 16.65 -0.16
C GLU A 339 6.91 16.14 0.28
N ILE A 340 6.73 14.81 0.37
CA ILE A 340 5.49 14.20 0.89
C ILE A 340 5.33 14.52 2.38
N LEU A 341 6.37 14.36 3.19
CA LEU A 341 6.33 14.69 4.61
C LEU A 341 6.16 16.20 4.84
N ALA A 342 6.70 17.06 3.98
CA ALA A 342 6.48 18.50 4.04
C ALA A 342 5.03 18.86 3.72
N LEU A 343 4.43 18.26 2.68
CA LEU A 343 3.01 18.40 2.37
C LEU A 343 2.14 18.00 3.57
N GLN A 344 2.41 16.83 4.14
CA GLN A 344 1.68 16.32 5.29
C GLN A 344 1.80 17.24 6.51
N ARG A 345 3.01 17.77 6.81
CA ARG A 345 3.22 18.74 7.90
C ARG A 345 2.41 20.01 7.69
N ASP A 346 2.40 20.55 6.48
CA ASP A 346 1.66 21.78 6.17
C ASP A 346 0.15 21.56 6.27
N LEU A 347 -0.35 20.40 5.82
CA LEU A 347 -1.75 20.01 5.97
C LEU A 347 -2.13 19.79 7.44
N VAL A 348 -1.28 19.13 8.23
CA VAL A 348 -1.51 18.97 9.67
C VAL A 348 -1.58 20.34 10.34
N ARG A 349 -0.61 21.23 10.12
CA ARG A 349 -0.62 22.60 10.67
C ARG A 349 -1.88 23.36 10.32
N ARG A 350 -2.38 23.19 9.09
CA ARG A 350 -3.58 23.88 8.60
C ARG A 350 -4.87 23.33 9.21
N PHE A 351 -4.99 22.02 9.36
CA PHE A 351 -6.25 21.36 9.73
C PHE A 351 -6.32 20.87 11.19
N GLN A 352 -5.25 20.95 11.98
CA GLN A 352 -5.19 20.44 13.36
C GLN A 352 -6.28 21.01 14.29
N ASN A 353 -6.70 22.26 14.04
CA ASN A 353 -7.69 22.97 14.86
C ASN A 353 -9.06 23.08 14.19
N THR A 354 -9.26 22.48 13.01
CA THR A 354 -10.55 22.54 12.33
C THR A 354 -11.47 21.45 12.88
N THR A 355 -12.73 21.80 13.15
CA THR A 355 -13.75 20.86 13.66
C THR A 355 -14.21 19.86 12.60
N ASP A 356 -14.29 20.30 11.34
CA ASP A 356 -14.61 19.47 10.17
C ASP A 356 -13.76 19.88 8.96
N VAL A 357 -13.11 18.91 8.30
CA VAL A 357 -12.53 19.16 6.98
C VAL A 357 -13.64 19.28 5.96
N ARG A 358 -13.61 20.39 5.21
CA ARG A 358 -14.49 20.61 4.07
C ARG A 358 -14.37 19.43 3.10
N ARG A 359 -15.51 18.79 2.80
CA ARG A 359 -15.60 17.78 1.74
C ARG A 359 -15.48 18.50 0.38
N CYS A 360 -14.27 18.54 -0.16
CA CYS A 360 -13.98 19.12 -1.48
C CYS A 360 -12.94 18.29 -2.24
N SER A 361 -12.79 18.58 -3.53
CA SER A 361 -11.73 18.00 -4.36
C SER A 361 -10.37 18.66 -4.07
N ILE A 362 -9.29 17.96 -4.40
CA ILE A 362 -7.93 18.53 -4.35
C ILE A 362 -7.84 19.78 -5.24
N ARG A 363 -8.49 19.78 -6.41
CA ARG A 363 -8.53 20.91 -7.34
C ARG A 363 -9.16 22.14 -6.70
N ASP A 364 -10.26 21.98 -5.97
CA ASP A 364 -10.94 23.10 -5.32
C ASP A 364 -10.14 23.64 -4.14
N PHE A 365 -9.47 22.76 -3.39
CA PHE A 365 -8.53 23.14 -2.35
C PHE A 365 -7.36 23.99 -2.88
N LEU A 366 -6.83 23.67 -4.06
CA LEU A 366 -5.75 24.45 -4.69
C LEU A 366 -6.19 25.85 -5.18
N LYS A 367 -7.50 26.09 -5.33
CA LYS A 367 -8.04 27.41 -5.72
C LYS A 367 -8.25 28.37 -4.55
N GLU A 368 -8.06 27.90 -3.32
CA GLU A 368 -8.23 28.74 -2.13
C GLU A 368 -7.22 29.90 -2.09
N PRO A 369 -7.57 31.04 -1.46
CA PRO A 369 -6.73 32.22 -1.45
C PRO A 369 -5.42 31.96 -0.69
N LEU A 370 -4.36 31.72 -1.44
CA LEU A 370 -2.96 31.60 -1.03
C LEU A 370 -2.11 32.55 -1.88
N SER A 371 -0.96 32.98 -1.37
CA SER A 371 0.03 33.70 -2.19
C SER A 371 0.49 32.82 -3.35
N ASP A 372 0.83 33.42 -4.49
CA ASP A 372 1.15 32.65 -5.70
C ASP A 372 2.34 31.70 -5.48
N VAL A 373 3.37 32.13 -4.75
CA VAL A 373 4.51 31.29 -4.37
C VAL A 373 4.09 30.07 -3.54
N MET A 374 3.17 30.25 -2.59
CA MET A 374 2.69 29.17 -1.73
C MET A 374 1.79 28.20 -2.52
N ARG A 375 0.99 28.72 -3.45
CA ARG A 375 0.14 27.93 -4.33
C ARG A 375 0.98 27.03 -5.24
N ASP A 376 2.01 27.58 -5.87
CA ASP A 376 2.91 26.83 -6.75
C ASP A 376 3.66 25.72 -6.00
N LEU A 377 4.15 26.03 -4.80
CA LEU A 377 4.81 25.03 -3.94
C LEU A 377 3.85 23.91 -3.52
N LEU A 378 2.64 24.26 -3.08
CA LEU A 378 1.61 23.29 -2.71
C LEU A 378 1.22 22.40 -3.89
N GLN A 379 0.99 23.00 -5.06
CA GLN A 379 0.64 22.27 -6.28
C GLN A 379 1.77 21.33 -6.70
N ARG A 380 3.03 21.76 -6.62
CA ARG A 380 4.19 20.90 -6.88
C ARG A 380 4.20 19.68 -5.97
N ARG A 381 4.02 19.88 -4.66
CA ARG A 381 4.00 18.78 -3.67
C ARG A 381 2.83 17.83 -3.86
N VAL A 382 1.64 18.35 -4.16
CA VAL A 382 0.46 17.54 -4.50
C VAL A 382 0.74 16.69 -5.74
N ASN A 383 1.32 17.28 -6.79
CA ASN A 383 1.68 16.54 -8.01
C ASN A 383 2.70 15.43 -7.73
N VAL A 384 3.68 15.68 -6.86
CA VAL A 384 4.64 14.66 -6.39
C VAL A 384 3.89 13.54 -5.67
N PHE A 385 3.02 13.86 -4.71
CA PHE A 385 2.23 12.87 -3.98
C PHE A 385 1.42 11.98 -4.93
N LEU A 386 0.64 12.58 -5.85
CA LEU A 386 -0.20 11.84 -6.81
C LEU A 386 0.64 10.96 -7.73
N SER A 387 1.77 11.47 -8.23
CA SER A 387 2.69 10.73 -9.09
C SER A 387 3.30 9.52 -8.38
N VAL A 388 3.75 9.69 -7.13
CA VAL A 388 4.35 8.61 -6.35
C VAL A 388 3.29 7.60 -5.92
N TRP A 389 2.10 8.05 -5.49
CA TRP A 389 0.97 7.17 -5.19
C TRP A 389 0.59 6.31 -6.39
N ASN A 390 0.37 6.91 -7.57
CA ASN A 390 -0.06 6.16 -8.75
C ASN A 390 0.96 5.11 -9.21
N LYS A 391 2.26 5.34 -8.94
CA LYS A 391 3.32 4.36 -9.18
C LYS A 391 3.36 3.24 -8.14
N LEU A 392 3.02 3.53 -6.88
CA LEU A 392 3.15 2.60 -5.75
C LEU A 392 1.83 1.97 -5.28
N ARG A 393 0.65 2.43 -5.71
CA ARG A 393 -0.66 1.99 -5.21
C ARG A 393 -0.86 0.48 -5.23
N SER A 394 -0.40 -0.16 -6.30
CA SER A 394 -0.49 -1.61 -6.44
C SER A 394 0.53 -2.36 -5.58
N SER A 395 1.66 -1.74 -5.24
CA SER A 395 2.63 -2.31 -4.27
C SER A 395 2.16 -2.10 -2.84
N LEU A 396 1.49 -0.99 -2.55
CA LEU A 396 0.84 -0.72 -1.26
C LEU A 396 -0.26 -1.74 -0.95
N ASP A 397 -1.08 -2.08 -1.95
CA ASP A 397 -2.17 -3.07 -1.79
C ASP A 397 -1.65 -4.47 -1.41
N THR A 398 -0.49 -4.88 -1.95
CA THR A 398 0.09 -6.21 -1.69
C THR A 398 1.09 -6.21 -0.53
N ASN A 399 2.04 -5.28 -0.55
CA ASN A 399 3.25 -5.29 0.28
C ASN A 399 3.22 -4.25 1.40
N GLY A 400 2.23 -3.35 1.42
CA GLY A 400 2.08 -2.35 2.46
C GLY A 400 1.86 -2.99 3.83
N GLU A 401 2.54 -2.45 4.83
CA GLU A 401 2.31 -2.79 6.25
C GLU A 401 0.90 -2.36 6.67
N ILE A 402 0.48 -1.16 6.26
CA ILE A 402 -0.87 -0.65 6.47
C ILE A 402 -1.81 -1.27 5.43
N LYS A 403 -2.73 -2.13 5.88
CA LYS A 403 -3.72 -2.76 5.01
C LYS A 403 -4.85 -1.78 4.69
N LEU A 404 -4.86 -1.36 3.42
CA LEU A 404 -5.85 -0.43 2.89
C LEU A 404 -7.18 -1.15 2.58
N PRO A 405 -8.34 -0.51 2.81
CA PRO A 405 -9.64 -1.06 2.43
C PRO A 405 -9.76 -1.35 0.92
N LYS A 406 -10.57 -2.37 0.58
CA LYS A 406 -10.82 -2.76 -0.81
C LYS A 406 -11.41 -1.58 -1.61
N GLY A 407 -10.70 -1.14 -2.64
CA GLY A 407 -11.15 -0.05 -3.52
C GLY A 407 -10.17 1.10 -3.62
N TYR A 408 -9.39 1.36 -2.55
CA TYR A 408 -8.56 2.56 -2.46
C TYR A 408 -7.43 2.56 -3.49
N CYS A 409 -6.86 1.38 -3.77
CA CYS A 409 -5.77 1.22 -4.74
C CYS A 409 -6.25 0.89 -6.17
N LYS A 410 -7.56 0.91 -6.46
CA LYS A 410 -8.10 0.46 -7.77
C LYS A 410 -7.87 1.49 -8.89
N ALA A 411 -8.07 2.77 -8.62
CA ALA A 411 -7.98 3.85 -9.58
C ALA A 411 -6.79 4.77 -9.29
N ASP A 412 -6.37 5.51 -10.31
CA ASP A 412 -5.38 6.57 -10.13
C ASP A 412 -5.99 7.75 -9.38
N LEU A 413 -5.26 8.29 -8.42
CA LEU A 413 -5.62 9.56 -7.80
C LEU A 413 -5.29 10.70 -8.75
N THR A 414 -6.21 11.65 -8.85
CA THR A 414 -6.09 12.84 -9.69
C THR A 414 -6.43 14.09 -8.88
N LEU A 415 -6.33 15.27 -9.49
CA LEU A 415 -6.76 16.50 -8.84
C LEU A 415 -8.27 16.53 -8.53
N ASP A 416 -9.06 15.67 -9.16
CA ASP A 416 -10.51 15.58 -8.93
C ASP A 416 -10.85 14.60 -7.80
N SER A 417 -9.85 13.91 -7.23
CA SER A 417 -10.02 13.07 -6.04
C SER A 417 -10.30 13.89 -4.79
N GLU A 418 -10.89 13.25 -3.77
CA GLU A 418 -11.22 13.88 -2.49
C GLU A 418 -9.97 14.36 -1.75
N LEU A 419 -10.03 15.56 -1.15
CA LEU A 419 -8.92 16.14 -0.38
C LEU A 419 -8.43 15.21 0.75
N GLU A 420 -9.32 14.40 1.32
CA GLU A 420 -9.01 13.52 2.45
C GLU A 420 -7.88 12.53 2.14
N VAL A 421 -7.66 12.14 0.88
CA VAL A 421 -6.56 11.23 0.50
C VAL A 421 -5.17 11.79 0.77
N LEU A 422 -5.04 13.13 0.85
CA LEU A 422 -3.78 13.82 1.16
C LEU A 422 -3.55 13.97 2.67
N LEU A 423 -4.63 13.98 3.45
CA LEU A 423 -4.57 14.22 4.90
C LEU A 423 -4.02 12.98 5.61
N PRO A 424 -2.94 13.08 6.39
CA PRO A 424 -2.34 11.91 7.03
C PRO A 424 -3.14 11.48 8.25
N ARG A 425 -4.22 10.73 8.04
CA ARG A 425 -5.05 10.16 9.10
C ARG A 425 -4.77 8.67 9.25
N ARG A 426 -5.06 8.13 10.43
CA ARG A 426 -5.03 6.68 10.71
C ARG A 426 -6.36 5.99 10.40
N GLN A 427 -7.29 6.69 9.77
CA GLN A 427 -8.63 6.20 9.41
C GLN A 427 -9.13 6.84 8.12
N GLY A 428 -10.17 6.23 7.54
CA GLY A 428 -10.81 6.72 6.31
C GLY A 428 -9.84 6.81 5.13
N LEU A 429 -10.12 7.74 4.21
CA LEU A 429 -9.30 7.97 3.02
C LEU A 429 -7.90 8.50 3.34
N GLY A 430 -7.71 9.11 4.52
CA GLY A 430 -6.41 9.60 4.96
C GLY A 430 -5.37 8.50 5.22
N LEU A 431 -5.81 7.23 5.29
CA LEU A 431 -4.92 6.07 5.28
C LEU A 431 -4.02 6.04 4.05
N CYS A 432 -4.45 6.58 2.90
CA CYS A 432 -3.62 6.64 1.68
C CYS A 432 -2.32 7.42 1.94
N SER A 433 -2.43 8.59 2.56
CA SER A 433 -1.30 9.46 2.87
C SER A 433 -0.34 8.80 3.88
N THR A 434 -0.89 8.21 4.94
CA THR A 434 -0.10 7.52 5.98
C THR A 434 0.59 6.27 5.42
N ALA A 435 -0.12 5.45 4.63
CA ALA A 435 0.42 4.23 4.03
C ALA A 435 1.56 4.53 3.05
N LEU A 436 1.43 5.59 2.25
CA LEU A 436 2.49 5.99 1.31
C LEU A 436 3.78 6.36 2.02
N ALA A 437 3.70 7.20 3.06
CA ALA A 437 4.88 7.60 3.84
C ALA A 437 5.54 6.39 4.52
N SER A 438 4.76 5.54 5.19
CA SER A 438 5.27 4.33 5.84
C SER A 438 5.93 3.37 4.85
N TYR A 439 5.37 3.20 3.66
CA TYR A 439 5.93 2.30 2.65
C TYR A 439 7.27 2.79 2.08
N LEU A 440 7.41 4.09 1.83
CA LEU A 440 8.68 4.68 1.39
C LEU A 440 9.77 4.54 2.47
N ILE A 441 9.41 4.75 3.74
CA ILE A 441 10.29 4.52 4.88
C ILE A 441 10.72 3.05 4.96
N ALA A 442 9.77 2.11 4.80
CA ALA A 442 10.06 0.69 4.80
C ALA A 442 10.98 0.29 3.64
N LEU A 443 10.75 0.81 2.42
CA LEU A 443 11.64 0.57 1.27
C LEU A 443 13.08 1.01 1.55
N HIS A 444 13.25 2.21 2.12
CA HIS A 444 14.54 2.76 2.51
C HIS A 444 15.22 1.86 3.56
N ASN A 445 14.55 1.62 4.69
CA ASN A 445 15.10 0.85 5.81
C ASN A 445 15.45 -0.59 5.40
N ASN A 446 14.61 -1.24 4.59
CA ASN A 446 14.88 -2.60 4.12
C ASN A 446 16.15 -2.69 3.27
N CYS A 447 16.44 -1.66 2.47
CA CYS A 447 17.67 -1.59 1.69
C CYS A 447 18.88 -1.36 2.60
N ILE A 448 18.81 -0.35 3.49
CA ILE A 448 19.90 0.00 4.41
C ILE A 448 20.23 -1.13 5.37
N HIS A 449 19.24 -1.77 5.98
CA HIS A 449 19.46 -2.91 6.87
C HIS A 449 20.18 -4.07 6.15
N SER A 450 19.90 -4.28 4.85
CA SER A 450 20.62 -5.30 4.07
C SER A 450 22.09 -4.94 3.88
N VAL A 451 22.38 -3.66 3.67
CA VAL A 451 23.74 -3.13 3.52
C VAL A 451 24.51 -3.22 4.83
N ASN A 452 23.93 -2.78 5.95
CA ASN A 452 24.56 -2.83 7.27
C ASN A 452 24.91 -4.28 7.66
N LYS A 453 23.97 -5.20 7.45
CA LYS A 453 24.20 -6.65 7.65
C LYS A 453 25.36 -7.20 6.82
N HIS A 454 25.56 -6.70 5.61
CA HIS A 454 26.66 -7.14 4.73
C HIS A 454 28.02 -6.54 5.15
N ILE A 455 28.05 -5.26 5.53
CA ILE A 455 29.27 -4.55 5.93
C ILE A 455 29.66 -4.90 7.39
N LYS A 456 28.75 -5.49 8.17
CA LYS A 456 28.90 -5.75 9.62
C LYS A 456 29.05 -4.47 10.43
N GLU A 457 28.42 -3.39 9.97
CA GLU A 457 28.26 -2.15 10.74
C GLU A 457 27.05 -2.28 11.67
N ASP A 458 27.15 -1.67 12.85
CA ASP A 458 26.09 -1.68 13.87
C ASP A 458 24.94 -0.76 13.43
N ASP A 459 23.68 -1.18 13.64
CA ASP A 459 22.46 -0.47 13.20
C ASP A 459 22.16 0.84 14.00
N GLY A 460 23.18 1.40 14.66
CA GLY A 460 23.03 2.48 15.64
C GLY A 460 22.65 3.86 15.08
N TYR A 461 22.87 4.13 13.78
CA TYR A 461 22.52 5.43 13.19
C TYR A 461 21.04 5.46 12.76
N SER A 462 20.20 6.07 13.60
CA SER A 462 18.76 6.23 13.35
C SER A 462 18.28 7.66 13.57
N ILE A 463 17.27 8.08 12.81
CA ILE A 463 16.65 9.41 12.89
C ILE A 463 15.12 9.34 12.92
N GLY A 464 14.47 10.42 13.36
CA GLY A 464 13.01 10.56 13.26
C GLY A 464 12.53 10.93 11.85
N ALA A 465 11.32 10.52 11.47
CA ALA A 465 10.68 10.95 10.23
C ALA A 465 10.53 12.47 10.12
N SER A 466 10.45 13.17 11.26
CA SER A 466 10.41 14.64 11.34
C SER A 466 11.71 15.34 10.92
N GLU A 467 12.84 14.64 10.97
CA GLU A 467 14.20 15.16 10.73
C GLU A 467 14.74 14.78 9.34
N VAL A 468 13.95 14.04 8.55
CA VAL A 468 14.33 13.55 7.23
C VAL A 468 14.63 14.74 6.29
N ALA A 469 15.77 14.64 5.61
CA ALA A 469 16.24 15.56 4.59
C ALA A 469 16.85 14.76 3.43
N ASP A 470 17.10 15.40 2.29
CA ASP A 470 17.56 14.71 1.07
C ASP A 470 18.84 13.88 1.29
N LEU A 471 19.75 14.36 2.16
CA LEU A 471 21.01 13.68 2.47
C LEU A 471 20.81 12.35 3.22
N HIS A 472 19.73 12.21 3.99
CA HIS A 472 19.41 11.02 4.76
C HIS A 472 18.83 9.89 3.89
N LEU A 473 18.38 10.21 2.68
CA LEU A 473 17.64 9.27 1.84
C LEU A 473 18.51 8.64 0.76
N ILE A 474 18.10 7.45 0.33
CA ILE A 474 18.59 6.85 -0.91
C ILE A 474 18.06 7.69 -2.07
N SER A 475 18.95 8.49 -2.66
CA SER A 475 18.62 9.43 -3.72
C SER A 475 19.64 9.31 -4.84
N TYR A 476 19.14 9.04 -6.05
CA TYR A 476 19.93 8.95 -7.27
C TYR A 476 19.05 9.23 -8.51
N GLU A 477 19.70 9.47 -9.63
CA GLU A 477 19.13 9.55 -10.96
C GLU A 477 19.73 8.46 -11.86
N VAL A 478 18.86 7.71 -12.54
CA VAL A 478 19.29 6.56 -13.36
C VAL A 478 20.30 6.98 -14.44
N GLU A 479 19.97 8.00 -15.22
CA GLU A 479 20.80 8.44 -16.36
C GLU A 479 22.08 9.16 -15.93
N ARG A 480 22.09 9.85 -14.79
CA ARG A 480 23.24 10.63 -14.32
C ARG A 480 24.18 9.87 -13.39
N ASP A 481 23.64 8.94 -12.59
CA ASP A 481 24.40 8.27 -11.54
C ASP A 481 24.61 6.78 -11.86
N LEU A 482 23.52 6.04 -12.13
CA LEU A 482 23.61 4.59 -12.33
C LEU A 482 24.22 4.21 -13.68
N ILE A 483 23.76 4.80 -14.79
CA ILE A 483 24.26 4.44 -16.12
C ILE A 483 25.76 4.69 -16.27
N PRO A 484 26.33 5.85 -15.86
CA PRO A 484 27.78 6.05 -15.89
C PRO A 484 28.55 5.11 -14.98
N LEU A 485 28.00 4.79 -13.79
CA LEU A 485 28.59 3.80 -12.88
C LEU A 485 28.67 2.42 -13.57
N ILE A 486 27.59 1.95 -14.18
CA ILE A 486 27.55 0.66 -14.88
C ILE A 486 28.53 0.66 -16.06
N LEU A 487 28.53 1.72 -16.88
CA LEU A 487 29.44 1.87 -18.03
C LEU A 487 30.92 1.84 -17.62
N SER A 488 31.28 2.48 -16.51
CA SER A 488 32.67 2.52 -16.02
C SER A 488 33.21 1.15 -15.59
N ASN A 489 32.32 0.20 -15.32
CA ASN A 489 32.65 -1.18 -14.92
C ASN A 489 32.33 -2.20 -16.01
N CYS A 490 32.12 -1.71 -17.23
CA CYS A 490 31.93 -2.52 -18.41
C CYS A 490 33.29 -2.70 -19.11
N GLN A 491 33.80 -3.92 -19.09
CA GLN A 491 35.09 -4.27 -19.69
C GLN A 491 34.88 -4.80 -21.10
N TYR A 492 35.81 -4.43 -21.99
CA TYR A 492 35.85 -4.90 -23.37
C TYR A 492 37.09 -5.76 -23.55
N SER A 493 36.92 -7.04 -23.83
CA SER A 493 38.03 -7.95 -24.17
C SER A 493 38.06 -8.21 -25.68
N MET A 494 39.26 -8.32 -26.23
CA MET A 494 39.48 -8.74 -27.61
C MET A 494 40.31 -10.02 -27.62
N GLU A 495 39.73 -11.11 -28.13
CA GLU A 495 40.49 -12.32 -28.42
C GLU A 495 41.25 -12.15 -29.76
N LYS A 496 42.44 -12.76 -29.89
CA LYS A 496 43.23 -12.70 -31.13
C LYS A 496 42.41 -13.28 -32.29
N GLY A 497 42.02 -12.42 -33.23
CA GLY A 497 41.21 -12.77 -34.41
C GLY A 497 39.69 -12.80 -34.18
N GLY A 498 39.21 -12.39 -33.00
CA GLY A 498 37.80 -12.45 -32.60
C GLY A 498 37.13 -11.09 -32.36
N GLU A 499 35.81 -11.14 -32.09
CA GLU A 499 34.99 -9.98 -31.77
C GLU A 499 35.26 -9.41 -30.37
N THR A 500 34.88 -8.15 -30.14
CA THR A 500 34.96 -7.50 -28.83
C THR A 500 33.85 -8.04 -27.92
N LEU A 501 34.21 -8.80 -26.88
CA LEU A 501 33.26 -9.28 -25.88
C LEU A 501 33.08 -8.21 -24.79
N GLN A 502 31.82 -7.94 -24.48
CA GLN A 502 31.44 -7.03 -23.41
C GLN A 502 31.20 -7.85 -22.14
N ASP A 503 31.90 -7.51 -21.05
CA ASP A 503 31.69 -8.15 -19.76
C ASP A 503 31.46 -7.11 -18.64
N PHE A 504 30.69 -7.51 -17.62
CA PHE A 504 30.39 -6.67 -16.47
C PHE A 504 31.11 -7.20 -15.23
N ASP A 505 31.91 -6.33 -14.62
CA ASP A 505 32.51 -6.57 -13.30
C ASP A 505 31.45 -6.34 -12.21
N LEU A 506 30.66 -7.37 -11.94
CA LEU A 506 29.50 -7.30 -11.05
C LEU A 506 29.90 -6.97 -9.61
N GLU A 507 31.04 -7.47 -9.14
CA GLU A 507 31.53 -7.23 -7.77
C GLU A 507 31.90 -5.75 -7.60
N ARG A 508 32.61 -5.18 -8.57
CA ARG A 508 32.97 -3.76 -8.54
C ARG A 508 31.74 -2.85 -8.68
N ILE A 509 30.75 -3.24 -9.48
CA ILE A 509 29.46 -2.53 -9.56
C ILE A 509 28.77 -2.56 -8.20
N GLN A 510 28.68 -3.73 -7.55
CA GLN A 510 28.08 -3.85 -6.22
C GLN A 510 28.78 -2.91 -5.21
N GLN A 511 30.11 -2.92 -5.16
CA GLN A 511 30.89 -2.07 -4.27
C GLN A 511 30.65 -0.58 -4.52
N GLN A 512 30.57 -0.16 -5.79
CA GLN A 512 30.31 1.25 -6.12
C GLN A 512 28.88 1.67 -5.80
N VAL A 513 27.88 0.79 -6.02
CA VAL A 513 26.49 1.07 -5.63
C VAL A 513 26.39 1.25 -4.11
N ILE A 514 27.02 0.35 -3.34
CA ILE A 514 27.04 0.44 -1.88
C ILE A 514 27.71 1.73 -1.44
N SER A 515 28.97 1.94 -1.81
CA SER A 515 29.77 3.08 -1.32
C SER A 515 29.22 4.44 -1.72
N LYS A 516 28.67 4.59 -2.93
CA LYS A 516 28.20 5.89 -3.44
C LYS A 516 26.75 6.20 -3.10
N LEU A 517 25.87 5.19 -3.04
CA LEU A 517 24.42 5.40 -2.99
C LEU A 517 23.77 4.96 -1.68
N LEU A 518 24.32 3.94 -1.01
CA LEU A 518 23.63 3.26 0.09
C LEU A 518 24.32 3.41 1.45
N GLN A 519 25.66 3.43 1.49
CA GLN A 519 26.43 3.50 2.74
C GLN A 519 26.24 4.84 3.45
N GLY A 520 26.23 4.82 4.79
CA GLY A 520 26.13 6.01 5.63
C GLY A 520 24.73 6.63 5.75
N LYS A 521 23.69 5.96 5.25
CA LYS A 521 22.30 6.39 5.38
C LYS A 521 21.70 5.89 6.70
N PRO A 522 20.93 6.73 7.43
CA PRO A 522 20.30 6.30 8.69
C PRO A 522 19.12 5.38 8.47
N LEU A 523 18.77 4.61 9.51
CA LEU A 523 17.44 4.01 9.64
C LEU A 523 16.43 5.08 10.06
N ILE A 524 15.29 5.14 9.37
CA ILE A 524 14.24 6.13 9.66
C ILE A 524 13.21 5.49 10.58
N THR A 525 13.07 6.03 11.78
CA THR A 525 12.04 5.61 12.72
C THR A 525 10.69 6.22 12.35
N PRO A 526 9.56 5.53 12.59
CA PRO A 526 8.23 6.07 12.32
C PRO A 526 7.84 7.21 13.30
N LYS A 527 8.71 7.53 14.27
CA LYS A 527 8.52 8.65 15.20
C LYS A 527 8.56 9.96 14.42
N GLY A 528 7.53 10.79 14.60
CA GLY A 528 7.43 12.08 13.92
C GLY A 528 6.79 12.05 12.53
N ILE A 529 6.21 10.91 12.09
CA ILE A 529 5.35 10.90 10.90
C ILE A 529 4.17 11.85 11.18
N PRO A 530 3.96 12.90 10.35
CA PRO A 530 2.87 13.84 10.59
C PRO A 530 1.54 13.10 10.56
N THR A 531 0.74 13.26 11.61
CA THR A 531 -0.57 12.60 11.72
C THR A 531 -1.59 13.64 12.14
N LEU A 532 -2.68 13.77 11.38
CA LEU A 532 -3.82 14.61 11.71
C LEU A 532 -4.76 13.82 12.63
N VAL A 533 -4.88 14.31 13.87
CA VAL A 533 -5.86 13.82 14.85
C VAL A 533 -6.77 14.99 15.18
N TYR A 534 -8.05 14.89 14.83
CA TYR A 534 -9.02 15.92 15.22
C TYR A 534 -9.22 15.91 16.73
N ARG A 535 -9.66 17.04 17.29
CA ARG A 535 -9.95 17.16 18.72
C ARG A 535 -10.91 16.07 19.20
N HIS A 536 -11.94 15.79 18.40
CA HIS A 536 -12.96 14.78 18.64
C HIS A 536 -12.46 13.32 18.55
N ASP A 537 -11.30 13.08 17.92
CA ASP A 537 -10.67 11.76 17.77
C ASP A 537 -9.58 11.53 18.87
N ARG A 538 -9.38 12.47 19.81
CA ARG A 538 -8.46 12.27 20.94
C ARG A 538 -9.02 11.18 21.86
N ASN A 539 -8.16 10.28 22.32
CA ASN A 539 -8.53 9.26 23.30
C ASN A 539 -8.82 9.94 24.66
N CYS A 540 -10.08 10.35 24.83
CA CYS A 540 -10.54 11.04 26.03
C CYS A 540 -10.45 10.13 27.26
N GLU A 541 -10.50 8.80 27.09
CA GLU A 541 -10.31 7.87 28.21
C GLU A 541 -8.90 7.95 28.79
N GLN A 542 -7.89 7.96 27.92
CA GLN A 542 -6.51 8.11 28.37
C GLN A 542 -6.26 9.50 28.96
N LEU A 543 -6.84 10.53 28.35
CA LEU A 543 -6.82 11.89 28.91
C LEU A 543 -7.43 11.94 30.32
N PHE A 544 -8.56 11.27 30.53
CA PHE A 544 -9.23 11.24 31.84
C PHE A 544 -8.40 10.51 32.88
N ASN A 545 -7.73 9.42 32.50
CA ASN A 545 -6.80 8.72 33.40
C ASN A 545 -5.60 9.60 33.76
N ASP A 546 -4.98 10.26 32.78
CA ASP A 546 -3.85 11.17 33.01
C ASP A 546 -4.24 12.35 33.93
N VAL A 547 -5.48 12.86 33.79
CA VAL A 547 -6.02 13.90 34.69
C VAL A 547 -6.27 13.33 36.10
N ARG A 548 -6.91 12.16 36.23
CA ARG A 548 -7.18 11.52 37.54
C ARG A 548 -5.89 11.22 38.32
N ASP A 549 -4.82 10.88 37.61
CA ASP A 549 -3.49 10.62 38.21
C ASP A 549 -2.84 11.89 38.77
N LYS A 550 -3.18 13.07 38.25
CA LYS A 550 -2.55 14.36 38.61
C LYS A 550 -3.43 15.29 39.45
N VAL A 551 -4.75 15.22 39.28
CA VAL A 551 -5.74 16.11 39.92
C VAL A 551 -6.91 15.28 40.42
N ALA A 552 -7.18 15.33 41.72
CA ALA A 552 -8.33 14.64 42.31
C ALA A 552 -9.64 15.13 41.65
N GLN A 553 -10.45 14.20 41.14
CA GLN A 553 -11.72 14.50 40.48
C GLN A 553 -12.92 14.13 41.36
N SER A 554 -14.00 14.91 41.28
CA SER A 554 -15.25 14.70 42.01
C SER A 554 -16.48 15.08 41.16
N ALA A 555 -17.64 14.57 41.55
CA ALA A 555 -18.89 14.83 40.85
C ALA A 555 -19.34 16.29 40.98
N LEU A 556 -20.04 16.79 39.96
CA LEU A 556 -20.69 18.10 40.01
C LEU A 556 -21.97 18.04 40.87
N PRO A 557 -22.18 19.01 41.78
CA PRO A 557 -23.46 19.10 42.50
C PRO A 557 -24.63 19.34 41.53
N SER A 558 -25.77 18.67 41.75
CA SER A 558 -26.94 18.77 40.86
C SER A 558 -27.48 20.20 40.71
N SER A 559 -27.35 21.02 41.75
CA SER A 559 -27.70 22.45 41.69
C SER A 559 -26.82 23.20 40.68
N VAL A 560 -25.52 22.91 40.64
CA VAL A 560 -24.57 23.51 39.69
C VAL A 560 -24.82 23.02 38.27
N MET A 561 -25.08 21.72 38.09
CA MET A 561 -25.43 21.16 36.78
C MET A 561 -26.65 21.85 36.16
N ASN A 562 -27.74 21.99 36.94
CA ASN A 562 -28.96 22.65 36.48
C ASN A 562 -28.75 24.13 36.17
N MET A 563 -27.90 24.83 36.93
CA MET A 563 -27.58 26.23 36.66
C MET A 563 -26.74 26.39 35.38
N ILE A 564 -25.75 25.52 35.14
CA ILE A 564 -24.93 25.55 33.92
C ILE A 564 -25.77 25.21 32.68
N SER A 565 -26.57 24.14 32.74
CA SER A 565 -27.48 23.77 31.64
C SER A 565 -28.56 24.82 31.41
N GLY A 566 -28.97 25.54 32.47
CA GLY A 566 -29.90 26.66 32.45
C GLY A 566 -29.34 27.90 31.77
N GLU A 567 -28.08 28.24 32.03
CA GLU A 567 -27.39 29.39 31.44
C GLU A 567 -26.99 29.12 29.97
N LEU A 568 -26.42 27.95 29.66
CA LEU A 568 -25.89 27.62 28.33
C LEU A 568 -26.94 27.06 27.36
N GLN A 569 -28.04 27.78 27.09
CA GLN A 569 -29.12 27.28 26.23
C GLN A 569 -28.79 27.28 24.73
N SER A 570 -27.85 28.11 24.29
CA SER A 570 -27.43 28.17 22.87
C SER A 570 -26.51 27.02 22.51
N TYR A 571 -26.70 26.45 21.32
CA TYR A 571 -25.77 25.45 20.77
C TYR A 571 -24.33 26.00 20.65
N SER A 572 -24.17 27.28 20.29
CA SER A 572 -22.85 27.91 20.20
C SER A 572 -22.18 28.00 21.56
N ASP A 573 -22.92 28.44 22.58
CA ASP A 573 -22.37 28.59 23.94
C ASP A 573 -22.01 27.23 24.56
N ALA A 574 -22.80 26.19 24.30
CA ALA A 574 -22.49 24.82 24.71
C ALA A 574 -21.23 24.27 24.02
N CYS A 575 -21.07 24.55 22.71
CA CYS A 575 -19.87 24.19 21.95
C CYS A 575 -18.62 24.92 22.45
N ASP A 576 -18.73 26.22 22.73
CA ASP A 576 -17.63 27.04 23.22
C ASP A 576 -17.22 26.60 24.63
N ALA A 577 -18.20 26.36 25.52
CA ALA A 577 -17.95 25.83 26.86
C ALA A 577 -17.25 24.47 26.81
N LEU A 578 -17.75 23.52 26.01
CA LEU A 578 -17.14 22.20 25.86
C LEU A 578 -15.71 22.31 25.33
N SER A 579 -15.47 23.18 24.34
CA SER A 579 -14.14 23.40 23.75
C SER A 579 -13.14 23.91 24.78
N VAL A 580 -13.55 24.86 25.62
CA VAL A 580 -12.72 25.42 26.70
C VAL A 580 -12.42 24.36 27.77
N THR A 581 -13.42 23.55 28.13
CA THR A 581 -13.23 22.43 29.07
C THR A 581 -12.28 21.37 28.51
N GLU A 582 -12.39 20.99 27.23
CA GLU A 582 -11.48 20.03 26.57
C GLU A 582 -10.04 20.54 26.52
N ILE A 583 -9.84 21.83 26.22
CA ILE A 583 -8.51 22.46 26.27
C ILE A 583 -7.96 22.39 27.69
N THR A 584 -8.78 22.73 28.69
CA THR A 584 -8.39 22.71 30.10
C THR A 584 -7.98 21.31 30.56
N LEU A 585 -8.77 20.28 30.24
CA LEU A 585 -8.43 18.88 30.49
C LEU A 585 -7.11 18.46 29.82
N GLY A 586 -6.85 18.94 28.61
CA GLY A 586 -5.58 18.77 27.90
C GLY A 586 -4.37 19.29 28.68
N PHE A 587 -4.47 20.47 29.29
CA PHE A 587 -3.39 21.05 30.10
C PHE A 587 -3.26 20.37 31.46
N LEU A 588 -4.38 20.05 32.13
CA LEU A 588 -4.38 19.33 33.40
C LEU A 588 -3.75 17.95 33.27
N ALA A 589 -4.01 17.24 32.16
CA ALA A 589 -3.38 15.94 31.87
C ALA A 589 -1.85 16.05 31.74
N MET A 590 -1.33 17.22 31.35
CA MET A 590 0.12 17.44 31.19
C MET A 590 0.78 17.92 32.48
N ALA A 591 0.21 18.94 33.13
CA ALA A 591 0.85 19.66 34.23
C ALA A 591 0.29 19.32 35.62
N GLY A 592 -0.98 18.88 35.71
CA GLY A 592 -1.71 18.90 36.98
C GLY A 592 -1.96 20.32 37.49
N GLU A 593 -2.70 20.46 38.60
CA GLU A 593 -2.88 21.72 39.34
C GLU A 593 -3.62 21.45 40.67
N ASN A 594 -3.79 22.47 41.52
CA ASN A 594 -4.61 22.38 42.73
C ASN A 594 -6.10 22.11 42.41
N PRO A 595 -6.70 20.98 42.87
CA PRO A 595 -8.09 20.63 42.58
C PRO A 595 -9.14 21.66 43.03
N GLU A 596 -8.84 22.45 44.06
CA GLU A 596 -9.75 23.45 44.62
C GLU A 596 -9.73 24.80 43.88
N MET A 597 -8.79 25.00 42.95
CA MET A 597 -8.72 26.22 42.15
C MET A 597 -9.99 26.36 41.30
N LEU A 598 -10.52 27.59 41.21
CA LEU A 598 -11.66 27.88 40.35
C LEU A 598 -11.28 27.66 38.88
N LEU A 599 -12.16 27.00 38.14
CA LEU A 599 -11.93 26.69 36.73
C LEU A 599 -11.76 27.97 35.90
N ALA A 600 -12.57 29.00 36.19
CA ALA A 600 -12.45 30.29 35.54
C ALA A 600 -11.11 30.98 35.82
N ASP A 601 -10.59 30.90 37.05
CA ASP A 601 -9.30 31.50 37.42
C ASP A 601 -8.14 30.78 36.71
N TYR A 602 -8.24 29.45 36.55
CA TYR A 602 -7.24 28.68 35.81
C TYR A 602 -7.23 29.08 34.33
N ILE A 603 -8.41 29.18 33.70
CA ILE A 603 -8.55 29.58 32.30
C ILE A 603 -8.02 31.02 32.09
N GLN A 604 -8.35 31.94 32.99
CA GLN A 604 -7.99 33.35 32.85
C GLN A 604 -6.52 33.63 33.20
N ASN A 605 -6.03 33.11 34.33
CA ASN A 605 -4.75 33.53 34.89
C ASN A 605 -3.61 32.56 34.56
N VAL A 606 -3.90 31.27 34.37
CA VAL A 606 -2.88 30.25 34.07
C VAL A 606 -2.80 29.99 32.57
N LEU A 607 -3.94 29.66 31.94
CA LEU A 607 -3.99 29.43 30.50
C LEU A 607 -3.98 30.73 29.68
N GLN A 608 -4.20 31.89 30.32
CA GLN A 608 -4.25 33.21 29.67
C GLN A 608 -5.26 33.28 28.51
N MET A 609 -6.39 32.57 28.65
CA MET A 609 -7.45 32.49 27.63
C MET A 609 -8.64 33.40 27.91
N GLY A 610 -8.55 34.30 28.90
CA GLY A 610 -9.65 35.17 29.33
C GLY A 610 -10.25 36.00 28.21
N ASP A 611 -9.40 36.64 27.39
CA ASP A 611 -9.84 37.54 26.30
C ASP A 611 -10.40 36.79 25.08
N GLN A 612 -10.10 35.49 24.95
CA GLN A 612 -10.52 34.65 23.83
C GLN A 612 -11.78 33.83 24.14
N THR A 613 -12.21 33.82 25.41
CA THR A 613 -13.33 33.02 25.86
C THR A 613 -14.57 33.90 26.02
N ASN A 614 -15.72 33.41 25.52
CA ASN A 614 -17.00 34.12 25.66
C ASN A 614 -17.27 34.45 27.15
N PRO A 615 -17.49 35.72 27.53
CA PRO A 615 -17.72 36.12 28.92
C PRO A 615 -18.90 35.38 29.57
N HIS A 616 -19.92 35.05 28.79
CA HIS A 616 -21.07 34.27 29.24
C HIS A 616 -20.68 32.84 29.62
N VAL A 617 -19.83 32.20 28.82
CA VAL A 617 -19.27 30.87 29.10
C VAL A 617 -18.39 30.92 30.34
N LEU A 618 -17.48 31.89 30.46
CA LEU A 618 -16.66 32.06 31.66
C LEU A 618 -17.50 32.25 32.92
N GLN A 619 -18.59 33.00 32.84
CA GLN A 619 -19.50 33.22 33.96
C GLN A 619 -20.17 31.92 34.43
N ALA A 620 -20.58 31.06 33.50
CA ALA A 620 -21.12 29.74 33.84
C ALA A 620 -20.06 28.83 34.50
N LEU A 621 -18.82 28.87 33.98
CA LEU A 621 -17.71 28.05 34.45
C LEU A 621 -17.12 28.49 35.82
N LYS A 622 -17.35 29.74 36.25
CA LYS A 622 -16.92 30.24 37.59
C LYS A 622 -17.47 29.42 38.76
N ARG A 623 -18.57 28.70 38.55
CA ARG A 623 -19.21 27.86 39.56
C ARG A 623 -18.50 26.50 39.74
N CYS A 624 -17.50 26.21 38.92
CA CYS A 624 -16.74 24.96 38.92
C CYS A 624 -15.31 25.16 39.45
N GLN A 625 -14.77 24.08 40.02
CA GLN A 625 -13.37 23.96 40.41
C GLN A 625 -12.69 22.92 39.52
N LEU A 626 -11.36 22.87 39.52
CA LEU A 626 -10.60 21.92 38.68
C LEU A 626 -10.89 20.45 38.98
N LYS A 627 -11.29 20.12 40.20
CA LYS A 627 -11.80 18.78 40.57
C LYS A 627 -13.08 18.37 39.84
N HIS A 628 -13.84 19.32 39.28
CA HIS A 628 -15.08 19.04 38.56
C HIS A 628 -14.88 18.88 37.04
N SER A 629 -13.64 18.92 36.53
CA SER A 629 -13.37 19.09 35.09
C SER A 629 -13.89 17.94 34.23
N ILE A 630 -13.76 16.69 34.68
CA ILE A 630 -14.26 15.52 33.92
C ILE A 630 -15.80 15.48 33.96
N ALA A 631 -16.41 15.68 35.12
CA ALA A 631 -17.86 15.72 35.26
C ALA A 631 -18.48 16.86 34.42
N LEU A 632 -17.77 17.98 34.31
CA LEU A 632 -18.19 19.12 33.49
C LEU A 632 -18.13 18.80 31.98
N TRP A 633 -17.09 18.09 31.54
CA TRP A 633 -17.03 17.61 30.17
C TRP A 633 -18.19 16.68 29.84
N GLN A 634 -18.53 15.75 30.74
CA GLN A 634 -19.65 14.82 30.57
C GLN A 634 -20.98 15.56 30.44
N LEU A 635 -21.23 16.53 31.33
CA LEU A 635 -22.41 17.40 31.30
C LEU A 635 -22.51 18.20 29.98
N LEU A 636 -21.43 18.90 29.60
CA LEU A 636 -21.43 19.77 28.42
C LEU A 636 -21.51 18.98 27.11
N SER A 637 -20.89 17.79 27.05
CA SER A 637 -20.94 16.89 25.89
C SER A 637 -22.35 16.32 25.68
N THR A 638 -23.00 15.92 26.77
CA THR A 638 -24.40 15.48 26.78
C THR A 638 -25.33 16.63 26.38
N HIS A 639 -25.17 17.79 27.00
CA HIS A 639 -25.99 18.98 26.72
C HIS A 639 -25.87 19.46 25.28
N LYS A 640 -24.64 19.48 24.71
CA LYS A 640 -24.42 19.78 23.28
C LYS A 640 -25.23 18.84 22.38
N SER A 641 -25.27 17.56 22.71
CA SER A 641 -25.98 16.54 21.94
C SER A 641 -27.50 16.67 22.09
N GLU A 642 -27.99 17.04 23.28
CA GLU A 642 -29.40 17.35 23.50
C GLU A 642 -29.83 18.57 22.66
N GLN A 643 -29.00 19.62 22.57
CA GLN A 643 -29.27 20.80 21.75
C GLN A 643 -29.29 20.47 20.25
N LEU A 644 -28.39 19.61 19.75
CA LEU A 644 -28.45 19.13 18.36
C LEU A 644 -29.76 18.40 18.06
N LEU A 645 -30.21 17.55 18.99
CA LEU A 645 -31.48 16.85 18.87
C LEU A 645 -32.67 17.83 18.88
N ARG A 646 -32.61 18.94 19.63
CA ARG A 646 -33.61 20.01 19.58
C ARG A 646 -33.65 20.71 18.22
N LEU A 647 -32.50 20.88 17.59
CA LEU A 647 -32.36 21.43 16.23
C LEU A 647 -32.70 20.44 15.12
N ARG A 648 -33.25 19.26 15.44
CA ARG A 648 -33.55 18.15 14.50
C ARG A 648 -32.33 17.68 13.71
N ARG A 649 -31.14 17.74 14.30
CA ARG A 649 -29.90 17.18 13.75
C ARG A 649 -29.52 15.93 14.52
N ASP A 650 -28.92 14.94 13.84
CA ASP A 650 -28.39 13.73 14.49
C ASP A 650 -27.15 14.09 15.33
N PRO A 651 -27.13 13.88 16.66
CA PRO A 651 -25.95 14.13 17.47
C PRO A 651 -24.84 13.08 17.27
N PHE A 652 -25.16 11.92 16.69
CA PHE A 652 -24.25 10.78 16.58
C PHE A 652 -23.80 10.48 15.15
N VAL A 653 -23.73 11.48 14.26
CA VAL A 653 -23.40 11.29 12.82
C VAL A 653 -22.17 10.42 12.60
N ASP A 654 -21.14 10.57 13.43
CA ASP A 654 -19.84 9.88 13.29
C ASP A 654 -19.84 8.42 13.79
N ILE A 655 -20.94 7.97 14.42
CA ILE A 655 -21.06 6.60 14.94
C ILE A 655 -21.48 5.64 13.84
N SER A 656 -20.93 4.43 13.86
CA SER A 656 -21.26 3.36 12.92
C SER A 656 -22.78 3.16 12.83
N PRO A 657 -23.35 2.99 11.61
CA PRO A 657 -24.78 2.72 11.44
C PRO A 657 -25.23 1.43 12.13
N ALA A 658 -24.30 0.53 12.48
CA ALA A 658 -24.59 -0.68 13.24
C ALA A 658 -25.13 -0.42 14.66
N TYR A 659 -24.96 0.79 15.22
CA TYR A 659 -25.47 1.19 16.54
C TYR A 659 -26.67 2.15 16.48
N LYS A 660 -27.30 2.24 15.30
CA LYS A 660 -28.41 3.17 15.00
C LYS A 660 -29.67 2.45 14.54
N GLU A 661 -29.89 1.22 14.99
CA GLU A 661 -31.15 0.50 14.71
C GLU A 661 -32.30 1.14 15.49
N GLU A 662 -33.45 1.29 14.84
CA GLU A 662 -34.65 1.88 15.44
C GLU A 662 -35.25 0.97 16.52
N LEU A 663 -35.76 1.59 17.59
CA LEU A 663 -36.48 0.86 18.65
C LEU A 663 -37.83 0.39 18.11
N THR A 664 -38.12 -0.91 18.25
CA THR A 664 -39.48 -1.42 17.99
C THR A 664 -40.47 -0.91 19.03
N ALA A 665 -41.77 -0.94 18.72
CA ALA A 665 -42.81 -0.46 19.64
C ALA A 665 -42.82 -1.22 20.99
N GLU A 666 -42.45 -2.50 20.98
CA GLU A 666 -42.35 -3.33 22.19
C GLU A 666 -41.15 -2.92 23.04
N ILE A 667 -39.97 -2.76 22.43
CA ILE A 667 -38.75 -2.33 23.11
C ILE A 667 -38.90 -0.91 23.66
N ALA A 668 -39.52 0.00 22.90
CA ALA A 668 -39.79 1.36 23.35
C ALA A 668 -40.72 1.41 24.59
N LYS A 669 -41.68 0.49 24.69
CA LYS A 669 -42.57 0.38 25.87
C LYS A 669 -41.80 -0.09 27.11
N LEU A 670 -40.90 -1.05 26.95
CA LEU A 670 -40.03 -1.53 28.02
C LEU A 670 -39.10 -0.40 28.50
N LEU A 671 -38.48 0.32 27.57
CA LEU A 671 -37.63 1.47 27.87
C LEU A 671 -38.40 2.56 28.64
N ASN A 672 -39.61 2.93 28.20
CA ASN A 672 -40.41 3.93 28.91
C ASN A 672 -40.76 3.51 30.35
N THR A 673 -40.98 2.22 30.59
CA THR A 673 -41.26 1.70 31.94
C THR A 673 -40.06 1.90 32.87
N PHE A 674 -38.84 1.73 32.35
CA PHE A 674 -37.60 2.04 33.05
C PHE A 674 -37.44 3.55 33.27
N LEU A 675 -37.62 4.37 32.22
CA LEU A 675 -37.39 5.81 32.28
C LEU A 675 -38.28 6.56 33.30
N VAL A 676 -39.47 6.04 33.62
CA VAL A 676 -40.37 6.61 34.65
C VAL A 676 -39.78 6.49 36.05
N HIS A 677 -39.04 5.42 36.32
CA HIS A 677 -38.52 5.11 37.66
C HIS A 677 -37.03 5.41 37.79
N SER A 678 -36.37 5.83 36.70
CA SER A 678 -34.92 5.95 36.67
C SER A 678 -34.40 7.35 36.95
N ARG A 679 -33.13 7.41 37.35
CA ARG A 679 -32.36 8.67 37.46
C ARG A 679 -31.97 9.16 36.07
N LEU A 680 -32.95 9.75 35.37
CA LEU A 680 -32.86 10.11 33.95
C LEU A 680 -31.63 10.95 33.58
N GLU A 681 -31.26 11.93 34.41
CA GLU A 681 -30.10 12.81 34.16
C GLU A 681 -28.78 12.02 34.18
N THR A 682 -28.60 11.17 35.20
CA THR A 682 -27.42 10.32 35.35
C THR A 682 -27.37 9.27 34.24
N PHE A 683 -28.51 8.65 33.93
CA PHE A 683 -28.61 7.68 32.84
C PHE A 683 -28.22 8.28 31.49
N LEU A 684 -28.73 9.48 31.17
CA LEU A 684 -28.41 10.17 29.92
C LEU A 684 -26.92 10.50 29.80
N GLN A 685 -26.32 11.00 30.87
CA GLN A 685 -24.90 11.37 30.87
C GLN A 685 -23.97 10.16 30.78
N GLU A 686 -24.26 9.08 31.51
CA GLU A 686 -23.43 7.86 31.47
C GLU A 686 -23.58 7.12 30.13
N LEU A 687 -24.80 7.04 29.59
CA LEU A 687 -25.03 6.40 28.29
C LEU A 687 -24.41 7.24 27.17
N HIS A 688 -24.51 8.58 27.24
CA HIS A 688 -23.84 9.47 26.30
C HIS A 688 -22.33 9.25 26.27
N GLU A 689 -21.72 9.22 27.46
CA GLU A 689 -20.28 9.03 27.60
C GLU A 689 -19.84 7.68 27.01
N MET A 690 -20.52 6.59 27.34
CA MET A 690 -20.22 5.28 26.77
C MET A 690 -20.33 5.29 25.24
N ILE A 691 -21.38 5.89 24.68
CA ILE A 691 -21.59 5.99 23.23
C ILE A 691 -20.44 6.77 22.56
N VAL A 692 -20.06 7.91 23.12
CA VAL A 692 -19.03 8.78 22.53
C VAL A 692 -17.62 8.21 22.70
N LEU A 693 -17.32 7.56 23.82
CA LEU A 693 -15.98 7.03 24.11
C LEU A 693 -15.75 5.64 23.54
N LYS A 694 -16.73 4.72 23.66
CA LYS A 694 -16.58 3.31 23.29
C LYS A 694 -17.14 2.94 21.92
N LEU A 695 -18.12 3.68 21.38
CA LEU A 695 -18.79 3.29 20.13
C LEU A 695 -18.39 4.14 18.92
N ARG A 696 -17.59 5.19 19.13
CA ARG A 696 -17.20 6.15 18.08
C ARG A 696 -15.99 5.72 17.27
N HIS A 697 -15.09 4.88 17.81
CA HIS A 697 -13.87 4.49 17.09
C HIS A 697 -14.13 3.47 15.98
N VAL A 698 -13.26 3.45 14.98
CA VAL A 698 -13.40 2.65 13.75
C VAL A 698 -13.52 1.14 14.00
N ARG A 699 -13.00 0.64 15.13
CA ARG A 699 -13.05 -0.78 15.52
C ARG A 699 -14.11 -1.09 16.56
N ALA A 700 -14.95 -0.13 16.94
CA ALA A 700 -16.00 -0.34 17.94
C ALA A 700 -16.83 -1.59 17.63
N VAL A 701 -17.23 -1.80 16.36
CA VAL A 701 -18.06 -2.96 15.95
C VAL A 701 -17.37 -4.31 16.17
N GLN A 702 -16.03 -4.34 16.21
CA GLN A 702 -15.24 -5.55 16.44
C GLN A 702 -15.04 -5.83 17.94
N GLU A 703 -14.89 -4.78 18.74
CA GLU A 703 -14.66 -4.87 20.19
C GLU A 703 -15.98 -4.94 21.00
N HIS A 704 -17.01 -4.26 20.50
CA HIS A 704 -18.35 -4.15 21.07
C HIS A 704 -19.37 -4.62 20.03
N ASN A 705 -19.72 -5.90 20.08
CA ASN A 705 -20.64 -6.49 19.11
C ASN A 705 -22.04 -5.84 19.24
N PRO A 706 -22.61 -5.27 18.17
CA PRO A 706 -23.92 -4.61 18.21
C PRO A 706 -25.07 -5.51 18.70
N LYS A 707 -24.92 -6.83 18.62
CA LYS A 707 -25.94 -7.79 19.06
C LYS A 707 -25.91 -8.09 20.56
N TRP A 708 -24.89 -7.63 21.29
CA TRP A 708 -24.85 -7.82 22.74
C TRP A 708 -25.91 -6.97 23.43
N SER A 709 -26.35 -7.41 24.60
CA SER A 709 -27.22 -6.62 25.46
C SER A 709 -26.54 -5.31 25.82
N LEU A 710 -27.26 -4.19 25.69
CA LEU A 710 -26.80 -2.88 26.12
C LEU A 710 -26.54 -2.91 27.63
N LYS A 711 -27.38 -3.60 28.40
CA LYS A 711 -27.24 -3.76 29.86
C LYS A 711 -25.92 -4.43 30.23
N GLU A 712 -25.65 -5.61 29.67
CA GLU A 712 -24.44 -6.39 29.94
C GLU A 712 -23.16 -5.65 29.51
N SER A 713 -23.27 -4.80 28.49
CA SER A 713 -22.14 -3.99 28.00
C SER A 713 -21.92 -2.72 28.83
N PHE A 714 -22.99 -2.21 29.46
CA PHE A 714 -22.98 -0.94 30.19
C PHE A 714 -22.67 -1.12 31.69
N LEU A 715 -23.11 -2.22 32.31
CA LEU A 715 -22.83 -2.51 33.72
C LEU A 715 -21.32 -2.52 34.07
N PRO A 716 -20.44 -3.21 33.33
CA PRO A 716 -19.01 -3.20 33.63
C PRO A 716 -18.39 -1.79 33.56
N TYR A 717 -18.90 -0.96 32.67
CA TYR A 717 -18.48 0.43 32.53
C TYR A 717 -18.92 1.30 33.72
N LEU A 718 -20.14 1.10 34.21
CA LEU A 718 -20.67 1.77 35.40
C LEU A 718 -19.96 1.31 36.69
N ASP A 719 -19.62 0.02 36.79
CA ASP A 719 -18.92 -0.58 37.93
C ASP A 719 -17.49 -0.04 38.07
N GLU A 720 -16.77 0.11 36.94
CA GLU A 720 -15.44 0.72 36.91
C GLU A 720 -15.47 2.15 37.49
N LYS A 721 -16.54 2.90 37.20
CA LYS A 721 -16.76 4.27 37.69
C LYS A 721 -17.40 4.33 39.09
N ARG A 722 -17.80 3.18 39.66
CA ARG A 722 -18.60 3.10 40.91
C ARG A 722 -19.84 3.99 40.87
N SER A 723 -20.53 4.00 39.72
CA SER A 723 -21.71 4.82 39.51
C SER A 723 -22.89 4.35 40.35
N GLU A 724 -23.64 5.28 40.94
CA GLU A 724 -24.87 4.98 41.69
C GLU A 724 -26.00 4.43 40.81
N LEU A 725 -25.84 4.49 39.48
CA LEU A 725 -26.79 3.96 38.49
C LEU A 725 -26.65 2.44 38.29
N ALA A 726 -25.51 1.83 38.62
CA ALA A 726 -25.25 0.40 38.39
C ALA A 726 -26.32 -0.54 38.99
N PRO A 727 -26.70 -0.44 40.29
CA PRO A 727 -27.70 -1.33 40.87
C PRO A 727 -29.10 -1.13 40.28
N GLU A 728 -29.47 0.12 39.97
CA GLU A 728 -30.75 0.46 39.35
C GLU A 728 -30.86 -0.10 37.93
N LEU A 729 -29.76 -0.05 37.18
CA LEU A 729 -29.67 -0.59 35.82
C LEU A 729 -29.70 -2.14 35.84
N GLU A 730 -29.05 -2.78 36.80
CA GLU A 730 -29.03 -4.24 36.94
C GLU A 730 -30.43 -4.80 37.21
N GLU A 731 -31.21 -4.15 38.07
CA GLU A 731 -32.54 -4.63 38.47
C GLU A 731 -33.65 -4.30 37.46
N MET A 732 -33.62 -3.09 36.88
CA MET A 732 -34.80 -2.53 36.19
C MET A 732 -34.62 -2.35 34.67
N PHE A 733 -33.40 -2.42 34.14
CA PHE A 733 -33.15 -2.17 32.72
C PHE A 733 -33.47 -3.40 31.85
N PRO A 734 -34.17 -3.25 30.71
CA PRO A 734 -34.55 -4.36 29.85
C PRO A 734 -33.35 -5.05 29.19
N ASP A 735 -33.32 -6.39 29.23
CA ASP A 735 -32.25 -7.19 28.61
C ASP A 735 -32.38 -7.25 27.07
N GLU A 736 -33.59 -6.98 26.54
CA GLU A 736 -33.91 -7.01 25.12
C GLU A 736 -33.31 -5.84 24.33
N ILE A 737 -32.89 -4.77 25.01
CA ILE A 737 -32.25 -3.61 24.37
C ILE A 737 -30.80 -3.99 24.06
N GLN A 738 -30.50 -4.16 22.77
CA GLN A 738 -29.15 -4.42 22.29
C GLN A 738 -28.32 -3.15 22.08
N LEU A 739 -26.99 -3.29 22.00
CA LEU A 739 -26.06 -2.22 21.62
C LEU A 739 -26.41 -1.60 20.26
N SER A 740 -27.02 -2.36 19.34
CA SER A 740 -27.49 -1.84 18.05
C SER A 740 -28.50 -0.70 18.19
N HIS A 741 -29.20 -0.63 19.33
CA HIS A 741 -30.17 0.41 19.67
C HIS A 741 -29.61 1.50 20.58
N ALA A 742 -28.30 1.54 20.87
CA ALA A 742 -27.73 2.42 21.88
C ALA A 742 -28.01 3.91 21.61
N THR A 743 -27.82 4.36 20.37
CA THR A 743 -28.04 5.77 20.00
C THR A 743 -29.52 6.16 20.04
N GLU A 744 -30.42 5.28 19.60
CA GLU A 744 -31.87 5.51 19.63
C GLU A 744 -32.43 5.42 21.05
N THR A 745 -31.88 4.56 21.91
CA THR A 745 -32.17 4.52 23.35
C THR A 745 -31.84 5.85 24.02
N TRP A 746 -30.67 6.41 23.71
CA TRP A 746 -30.28 7.73 24.22
C TRP A 746 -31.20 8.85 23.71
N LYS A 747 -31.53 8.86 22.41
CA LYS A 747 -32.46 9.85 21.83
C LYS A 747 -33.85 9.75 22.46
N ALA A 748 -34.37 8.54 22.67
CA ALA A 748 -35.66 8.32 23.30
C ALA A 748 -35.67 8.84 24.75
N ALA A 749 -34.63 8.56 25.54
CA ALA A 749 -34.48 9.09 26.89
C ALA A 749 -34.36 10.62 26.91
N ALA A 750 -33.62 11.22 25.97
CA ALA A 750 -33.44 12.66 25.87
C ALA A 750 -34.73 13.38 25.44
N LEU A 751 -35.59 12.69 24.68
CA LEU A 751 -36.94 13.17 24.35
C LEU A 751 -37.90 13.01 25.54
N PHE A 752 -37.79 11.93 26.31
CA PHE A 752 -38.60 11.69 27.51
C PHE A 752 -38.33 12.68 28.65
N LYS A 753 -37.10 13.20 28.74
CA LYS A 753 -36.71 14.28 29.67
C LYS A 753 -37.44 15.61 29.40
N ARG A 754 -37.99 15.78 28.20
CA ARG A 754 -38.76 16.98 27.82
C ARG A 754 -40.19 16.86 28.31
#